data_AF-A0A660QMX5-F1
#
_entry.id   AF-A0A660QMX5-F1
#
_cell.length_a   1.000
_cell.length_b   1.000
_cell.length_c   1.000
_cell.angle_alpha   90.00
_cell.angle_beta   90.00
_cell.angle_gamma   90.00
#
_symmetry.space_group_name_H-M   'P 1'
#
loop_
_entity.id
_entity.type
_entity.pdbx_description
1 polymer ?
#
loop_
_entity_poly.entity_id
_entity_poly.type
_entity_poly.pdbx_seq_one_letter_code
_entity_poly.pdbx_strand_id
1 'polypeptide(L)'
;MKKGKPMNIRRFFPMYCAMAMAGVVSANYLVNGSFEQTFSGGAGSVYNGAEGSYGYGGNGDGTGSYVPGWGTEEQWGYVWNPSGSGANHFSSFVGLYGVSDGVAAYGAFGAAAHYFGITQNSGAQASEGDTVRLTFDSNALSADYGLNAWFNAKLQFIGGGDILLTYVNTPQDVWTAQTVEVVVSADQAGKDIQVYLKGAGVWVDDVHLEIDPRTPGLAWSPTPGSGEELFSDTASSTTLGWKAGDDAVQHDVYFGTGSNDVANGTGGTYQSRQTGLSFDPGTLDTSTTYYWRVDEIDAGSGVVTGEVWSFAIGAETRDLYADTWVATDALDRALPNITACGPSRPDRIPGMFYFTWQGGHNTPGPHDVTQILAANPSNPAWVDGNGLWYWWAKPEADYFVAEDEWMIRRNISMLTDAGIKVLYIDATNSFDYRPAYMKLFEVLHAMKFEGYDTPLKIVFFTHSFSADTTTRLYDEFYSQGTYSELWYMMDGKPLILGYPDGSPYHQTGGSVSNDVRNFFTWRPCWYVNHGGTDSAEWSWESQYPQGYSYDGDTDRVEQMAITPTGARGPMSREGRSYSSTTGQPAHNSYHLPVTGTEGDGLHFDEQIERSLRYDPAHLFITGWNEWVGGRWEHYEGDGLDGVQHLGVPVPIGGYYFVDQYNQEYSRDIEPMEGGHTDNYYFQMIDAVRRYTGVEAPPSAGGAKTIAIDGAFSDWDLVTPEFRDTLGDTFHRNHDGWGTAGPYINNTGRNDFLDMKVARDATYIYFYAKTRDNLTSYTDSNWMMLFINSDQEHATGWEGYDVLVNRYPGSSSQTTLEETSSGWSWTTTSTAISYIASGNEIEIRVPRSLIGQGSGDDPVALDFHWADNIQANDDIIQFGINGDSAPNRRFDYRYQTSVLADTTMRSNGFETGIPYGDWEISTAEAYSGTHSLECSEDDNGGIYEELVTEDLDSFRVSFKYKLKNTEANDNLYVYY
;
A
#
# COMPACT_ATOMS: atom_id res chain seq x y z
N MET A 1 37.92 6.10 -53.31
CA MET A 1 39.39 6.20 -53.44
C MET A 1 39.95 6.41 -52.03
N LYS A 2 40.60 5.39 -51.43
CA LYS A 2 42.06 5.26 -51.18
C LYS A 2 42.65 6.44 -50.35
N LYS A 3 43.54 6.29 -49.36
CA LYS A 3 44.15 5.18 -48.59
C LYS A 3 45.29 5.82 -47.74
N GLY A 4 45.62 5.27 -46.58
CA GLY A 4 47.02 5.15 -46.09
C GLY A 4 47.32 5.77 -44.71
N LYS A 5 47.32 5.01 -43.59
CA LYS A 5 48.37 4.09 -43.03
C LYS A 5 49.27 4.82 -41.99
N PRO A 6 49.95 4.15 -41.03
CA PRO A 6 49.70 2.87 -40.31
C PRO A 6 50.03 2.90 -38.77
N MET A 7 49.53 1.96 -37.95
CA MET A 7 50.34 1.02 -37.11
C MET A 7 49.52 0.16 -36.11
N ASN A 8 49.68 -1.15 -36.27
CA ASN A 8 49.73 -2.30 -35.33
C ASN A 8 49.12 -2.25 -33.92
N ILE A 9 48.39 -3.33 -33.58
CA ILE A 9 48.78 -4.33 -32.55
C ILE A 9 48.19 -5.70 -32.92
N ARG A 10 49.02 -6.75 -32.78
CA ARG A 10 48.71 -8.17 -33.05
C ARG A 10 48.27 -8.88 -31.76
N ARG A 11 47.24 -9.73 -31.93
CA ARG A 11 46.79 -10.87 -31.10
C ARG A 11 47.91 -11.88 -30.79
N PHE A 12 47.71 -12.75 -29.78
CA PHE A 12 47.43 -14.19 -29.96
C PHE A 12 47.23 -14.96 -28.61
N PHE A 13 46.12 -15.71 -28.53
CA PHE A 13 45.89 -16.99 -27.79
C PHE A 13 46.97 -18.05 -28.16
N PRO A 14 47.15 -19.27 -27.55
CA PRO A 14 46.14 -20.17 -26.92
C PRO A 14 46.63 -21.17 -25.81
N MET A 15 45.76 -22.14 -25.48
CA MET A 15 45.95 -23.51 -24.93
C MET A 15 46.01 -23.73 -23.41
N TYR A 16 45.16 -24.64 -22.88
CA TYR A 16 45.62 -25.93 -22.34
C TYR A 16 44.52 -27.01 -22.23
N CYS A 17 44.97 -28.26 -22.44
CA CYS A 17 44.30 -29.55 -22.21
C CYS A 17 44.34 -30.00 -20.74
N ALA A 18 43.55 -31.04 -20.45
CA ALA A 18 43.44 -31.87 -19.25
C ALA A 18 44.74 -32.31 -18.52
N MET A 19 44.67 -32.48 -17.18
CA MET A 19 45.10 -33.69 -16.42
C MET A 19 45.03 -33.54 -14.88
N ALA A 20 44.42 -34.56 -14.24
CA ALA A 20 44.85 -35.34 -13.06
C ALA A 20 45.20 -34.74 -11.66
N MET A 21 44.40 -35.20 -10.69
CA MET A 21 44.74 -35.83 -9.38
C MET A 21 45.10 -35.02 -8.10
N ALA A 22 44.39 -35.47 -7.04
CA ALA A 22 44.72 -35.59 -5.60
C ALA A 22 44.60 -34.35 -4.69
N GLY A 23 43.90 -34.39 -3.54
CA GLY A 23 43.12 -35.44 -2.89
C GLY A 23 42.66 -35.06 -1.47
N VAL A 24 41.81 -35.96 -0.91
CA VAL A 24 41.47 -36.22 0.52
C VAL A 24 40.60 -35.14 1.22
N VAL A 25 39.44 -35.39 1.88
CA VAL A 25 39.02 -36.45 2.83
C VAL A 25 37.46 -36.58 2.92
N SER A 26 36.95 -37.82 2.76
CA SER A 26 35.77 -38.57 3.31
C SER A 26 34.51 -37.86 3.92
N ALA A 27 33.27 -38.39 3.93
CA ALA A 27 32.74 -39.76 3.69
C ALA A 27 31.18 -39.84 3.59
N ASN A 28 30.71 -40.78 2.75
CA ASN A 28 29.56 -41.75 2.83
C ASN A 28 28.10 -41.24 3.00
N TYR A 29 27.10 -41.68 2.20
CA TYR A 29 26.60 -43.08 2.08
C TYR A 29 25.72 -43.38 0.82
N LEU A 30 26.03 -44.50 0.13
CA LEU A 30 25.24 -45.56 -0.60
C LEU A 30 24.11 -45.22 -1.61
N VAL A 31 24.17 -45.54 -2.94
CA VAL A 31 24.17 -46.83 -3.74
C VAL A 31 22.73 -47.31 -4.09
N ASN A 32 22.27 -47.56 -5.35
CA ASN A 32 22.69 -48.39 -6.52
C ASN A 32 21.78 -48.02 -7.74
N GLY A 33 22.07 -48.14 -9.05
CA GLY A 33 23.10 -48.86 -9.81
C GLY A 33 23.07 -48.50 -11.33
N SER A 34 24.10 -48.97 -12.03
CA SER A 34 24.75 -48.51 -13.27
C SER A 34 24.19 -48.95 -14.65
N PHE A 35 24.50 -48.20 -15.72
CA PHE A 35 25.22 -48.74 -16.91
C PHE A 35 25.90 -47.64 -17.78
N GLU A 36 27.19 -47.81 -18.11
CA GLU A 36 28.03 -47.00 -19.01
C GLU A 36 27.98 -47.52 -20.45
N GLN A 37 28.06 -46.63 -21.46
CA GLN A 37 28.73 -46.96 -22.73
C GLN A 37 29.37 -45.73 -23.40
N THR A 38 30.66 -45.85 -23.70
CA THR A 38 31.52 -44.83 -24.33
C THR A 38 31.77 -45.16 -25.80
N PHE A 39 31.73 -44.18 -26.70
CA PHE A 39 32.47 -44.23 -27.98
C PHE A 39 33.13 -42.89 -28.31
N SER A 40 34.35 -42.97 -28.81
CA SER A 40 35.27 -41.89 -29.15
C SER A 40 35.47 -41.77 -30.66
N GLY A 41 35.40 -40.53 -31.18
CA GLY A 41 36.21 -39.98 -32.27
C GLY A 41 36.04 -40.49 -33.72
N GLY A 42 35.85 -39.54 -34.65
CA GLY A 42 36.30 -39.70 -36.04
C GLY A 42 35.42 -39.06 -37.11
N ALA A 43 35.95 -38.04 -37.78
CA ALA A 43 35.35 -37.36 -38.93
C ALA A 43 35.21 -38.28 -40.17
N GLY A 44 34.16 -38.04 -40.96
CA GLY A 44 34.02 -38.60 -42.32
C GLY A 44 32.57 -38.75 -42.76
N SER A 45 32.01 -37.72 -43.39
CA SER A 45 30.75 -37.82 -44.13
C SER A 45 30.96 -38.60 -45.43
N VAL A 46 30.28 -39.74 -45.58
CA VAL A 46 30.00 -40.38 -46.87
C VAL A 46 28.49 -40.51 -47.01
N TYR A 47 27.93 -39.69 -47.88
CA TYR A 47 26.54 -39.75 -48.32
C TYR A 47 26.46 -40.78 -49.46
N ASN A 48 25.54 -41.74 -49.36
CA ASN A 48 25.10 -42.58 -50.49
C ASN A 48 23.57 -42.65 -50.40
N GLY A 49 22.92 -41.67 -51.02
CA GLY A 49 21.49 -41.72 -51.31
C GLY A 49 21.24 -42.51 -52.59
N ALA A 50 20.19 -43.33 -52.60
CA ALA A 50 19.63 -43.89 -53.82
C ALA A 50 18.31 -43.16 -54.15
N GLU A 51 18.42 -42.33 -55.18
CA GLU A 51 17.45 -41.90 -56.21
C GLU A 51 16.05 -41.41 -55.81
N GLY A 52 15.87 -40.09 -55.95
CA GLY A 52 14.57 -39.41 -56.00
C GLY A 52 14.64 -37.88 -55.89
N SER A 53 15.77 -37.32 -55.46
CA SER A 53 15.93 -35.89 -55.21
C SER A 53 16.75 -35.19 -56.31
N TYR A 54 16.09 -34.31 -57.06
CA TYR A 54 16.75 -33.29 -57.86
C TYR A 54 17.39 -32.27 -56.92
N GLY A 55 18.72 -32.29 -56.82
CA GLY A 55 19.49 -31.24 -56.17
C GLY A 55 19.73 -30.06 -57.11
N TYR A 56 19.59 -28.85 -56.60
CA TYR A 56 20.40 -27.72 -57.02
C TYR A 56 21.11 -27.17 -55.78
N GLY A 57 22.38 -27.53 -55.65
CA GLY A 57 23.32 -26.89 -54.73
C GLY A 57 24.05 -25.77 -55.47
N GLY A 58 24.07 -24.58 -54.88
CA GLY A 58 24.88 -23.45 -55.31
C GLY A 58 25.63 -22.87 -54.11
N ASN A 59 26.96 -23.00 -54.12
CA ASN A 59 27.87 -22.30 -53.23
C ASN A 59 27.85 -20.80 -53.51
N GLY A 60 27.87 -20.01 -52.43
CA GLY A 60 28.44 -18.67 -52.32
C GLY A 60 28.65 -17.86 -53.60
N ASP A 61 27.63 -17.11 -53.97
CA ASP A 61 27.77 -15.70 -54.35
C ASP A 61 26.51 -14.94 -53.90
N GLY A 62 26.72 -13.76 -53.32
CA GLY A 62 25.62 -12.89 -52.97
C GLY A 62 25.00 -12.33 -54.23
N THR A 63 23.92 -12.95 -54.73
CA THR A 63 22.82 -12.31 -55.46
C THR A 63 21.72 -13.32 -55.77
N GLY A 64 20.49 -13.05 -55.32
CA GLY A 64 19.25 -13.69 -55.78
C GLY A 64 18.50 -14.40 -54.65
N SER A 65 17.21 -14.19 -54.41
CA SER A 65 16.23 -13.30 -55.02
C SER A 65 15.22 -12.96 -53.93
N TYR A 66 14.96 -11.67 -53.74
CA TYR A 66 13.84 -11.16 -52.99
C TYR A 66 12.54 -11.70 -53.63
N VAL A 67 11.72 -12.43 -52.87
CA VAL A 67 10.30 -12.57 -53.16
C VAL A 67 9.57 -11.72 -52.12
N PRO A 68 8.94 -10.59 -52.54
CA PRO A 68 8.30 -9.66 -51.65
C PRO A 68 6.92 -10.17 -51.24
N GLY A 69 6.64 -10.10 -49.95
CA GLY A 69 5.35 -10.46 -49.37
C GLY A 69 5.33 -10.30 -47.86
N TRP A 70 5.93 -9.23 -47.34
CA TRP A 70 5.73 -8.82 -45.96
C TRP A 70 4.49 -7.92 -45.94
N GLY A 71 3.35 -8.50 -45.57
CA GLY A 71 2.22 -7.74 -45.06
C GLY A 71 2.52 -7.28 -43.64
N THR A 72 1.95 -6.14 -43.25
CA THR A 72 2.09 -5.48 -41.95
C THR A 72 1.18 -6.07 -40.87
N GLU A 73 1.00 -7.39 -40.84
CA GLU A 73 0.21 -8.08 -39.82
C GLU A 73 1.11 -8.99 -38.97
N GLU A 74 0.82 -9.05 -37.67
CA GLU A 74 1.39 -10.00 -36.71
C GLU A 74 1.20 -11.44 -37.20
N GLN A 75 2.22 -12.00 -37.85
CA GLN A 75 2.17 -13.39 -38.28
C GLN A 75 3.04 -14.27 -37.38
N TRP A 76 2.36 -15.00 -36.50
CA TRP A 76 2.88 -16.20 -35.86
C TRP A 76 3.06 -17.29 -36.94
N GLY A 77 4.26 -17.82 -37.10
CA GLY A 77 4.57 -18.82 -38.13
C GLY A 77 4.00 -20.21 -37.85
N TYR A 78 3.62 -20.94 -38.90
CA TYR A 78 3.02 -22.28 -38.85
C TYR A 78 4.08 -23.39 -39.04
N VAL A 79 4.02 -24.47 -38.24
CA VAL A 79 4.59 -25.77 -38.62
C VAL A 79 3.51 -26.84 -38.49
N TRP A 80 3.15 -27.47 -39.61
CA TRP A 80 2.19 -28.58 -39.68
C TRP A 80 2.96 -29.92 -39.72
N ASN A 81 2.69 -30.86 -38.80
CA ASN A 81 3.01 -32.28 -38.98
C ASN A 81 1.74 -33.17 -38.99
N PRO A 82 1.30 -33.75 -40.14
CA PRO A 82 0.04 -34.48 -40.23
C PRO A 82 0.10 -35.98 -39.90
N SER A 83 1.24 -36.57 -39.53
CA SER A 83 1.29 -38.04 -39.42
C SER A 83 2.24 -38.55 -38.35
N GLY A 84 1.66 -39.26 -37.37
CA GLY A 84 2.41 -40.12 -36.45
C GLY A 84 3.18 -41.19 -37.22
N SER A 85 4.50 -41.04 -37.24
CA SER A 85 5.58 -42.04 -37.43
C SER A 85 6.70 -41.50 -38.32
N GLY A 86 7.92 -41.43 -37.78
CA GLY A 86 9.16 -41.27 -38.54
C GLY A 86 9.87 -39.91 -38.40
N ALA A 87 11.14 -39.96 -38.00
CA ALA A 87 12.06 -38.84 -37.80
C ALA A 87 12.40 -38.10 -39.10
N ASN A 88 12.71 -36.79 -39.00
CA ASN A 88 13.59 -36.08 -39.94
C ASN A 88 14.30 -34.88 -39.28
N HIS A 89 15.56 -34.67 -39.70
CA HIS A 89 16.53 -33.68 -39.25
C HIS A 89 16.41 -32.33 -39.99
N PHE A 90 16.74 -31.22 -39.33
CA PHE A 90 17.32 -30.01 -39.96
C PHE A 90 18.36 -29.32 -39.04
N SER A 91 19.50 -28.95 -39.62
CA SER A 91 20.49 -27.97 -39.11
C SER A 91 20.32 -26.66 -39.91
N SER A 92 20.74 -25.45 -39.52
CA SER A 92 21.76 -24.98 -38.58
C SER A 92 21.44 -23.55 -38.10
N PHE A 93 21.73 -23.28 -36.81
CA PHE A 93 21.46 -22.12 -35.94
C PHE A 93 20.09 -22.14 -35.24
N VAL A 94 20.14 -22.29 -33.90
CA VAL A 94 19.12 -22.78 -32.94
C VAL A 94 18.95 -24.31 -33.00
N GLY A 95 19.53 -25.01 -32.01
CA GLY A 95 19.48 -26.48 -31.91
C GLY A 95 18.53 -26.92 -30.82
N LEU A 96 17.41 -27.54 -31.19
CA LEU A 96 16.55 -28.35 -30.32
C LEU A 96 17.08 -29.79 -30.33
N TYR A 97 17.37 -30.37 -29.17
CA TYR A 97 17.67 -31.81 -29.03
C TYR A 97 16.40 -32.53 -28.56
N GLY A 98 15.94 -33.55 -29.30
CA GLY A 98 14.81 -34.38 -28.87
C GLY A 98 15.25 -35.55 -28.00
N VAL A 99 14.58 -35.75 -26.85
CA VAL A 99 14.57 -37.00 -26.09
C VAL A 99 13.37 -37.86 -26.50
N SER A 100 13.46 -39.18 -26.32
CA SER A 100 12.58 -40.19 -26.94
C SER A 100 11.12 -40.21 -26.48
N ASP A 101 10.72 -39.34 -25.55
CA ASP A 101 9.48 -39.47 -24.78
C ASP A 101 8.58 -38.22 -24.94
N GLY A 102 8.28 -37.85 -26.18
CA GLY A 102 7.00 -37.21 -26.59
C GLY A 102 6.53 -35.83 -26.08
N VAL A 103 7.06 -35.21 -25.00
CA VAL A 103 6.43 -34.01 -24.38
C VAL A 103 7.43 -32.91 -23.91
N ALA A 104 8.65 -32.84 -24.46
CA ALA A 104 9.62 -31.80 -24.06
C ALA A 104 10.27 -31.09 -25.25
N ALA A 105 10.42 -29.77 -25.16
CA ALA A 105 11.13 -28.93 -26.12
C ALA A 105 12.16 -28.02 -25.41
N TYR A 106 13.36 -27.91 -26.01
CA TYR A 106 14.54 -27.22 -25.45
C TYR A 106 15.10 -26.15 -26.41
N GLY A 107 15.28 -24.90 -26.00
CA GLY A 107 15.69 -23.82 -26.91
C GLY A 107 16.57 -22.72 -26.32
N ALA A 108 17.43 -22.12 -27.17
CA ALA A 108 18.22 -20.92 -26.85
C ALA A 108 17.82 -19.74 -27.72
N PHE A 109 17.48 -18.60 -27.12
CA PHE A 109 17.10 -17.37 -27.81
C PHE A 109 18.28 -16.38 -27.89
N GLY A 110 18.90 -16.26 -29.08
CA GLY A 110 20.05 -15.38 -29.32
C GLY A 110 19.75 -13.86 -29.23
N ALA A 111 20.78 -13.04 -29.43
CA ALA A 111 20.80 -11.58 -29.19
C ALA A 111 19.89 -10.70 -30.07
N ALA A 112 19.20 -11.26 -31.06
CA ALA A 112 18.16 -10.56 -31.83
C ALA A 112 16.82 -11.18 -31.48
N ALA A 113 15.72 -10.42 -31.45
CA ALA A 113 14.38 -10.95 -31.21
C ALA A 113 14.09 -12.10 -32.21
N HIS A 114 14.32 -13.34 -31.77
CA HIS A 114 14.15 -14.51 -32.60
C HIS A 114 12.76 -15.04 -32.32
N TYR A 115 11.85 -14.77 -33.25
CA TYR A 115 10.50 -15.32 -33.28
C TYR A 115 10.59 -16.84 -33.43
N PHE A 116 10.39 -17.57 -32.34
CA PHE A 116 10.29 -19.03 -32.37
C PHE A 116 8.95 -19.44 -31.79
N GLY A 117 7.95 -19.57 -32.67
CA GLY A 117 6.68 -20.19 -32.30
C GLY A 117 6.87 -21.69 -32.19
N ILE A 118 6.83 -22.23 -30.97
CA ILE A 118 6.64 -23.68 -30.77
C ILE A 118 5.15 -23.95 -30.87
N THR A 119 4.62 -24.11 -32.08
CA THR A 119 3.28 -24.69 -32.22
C THR A 119 3.40 -26.20 -32.00
N GLN A 120 3.35 -26.64 -30.74
CA GLN A 120 2.99 -28.02 -30.47
C GLN A 120 1.47 -28.09 -30.56
N ASN A 121 0.96 -28.48 -31.73
CA ASN A 121 -0.39 -29.00 -31.77
C ASN A 121 -0.32 -30.35 -31.06
N SER A 122 -0.56 -30.35 -29.75
CA SER A 122 -0.48 -31.57 -28.93
C SER A 122 -1.49 -32.62 -29.44
N GLY A 123 -2.51 -32.19 -30.19
CA GLY A 123 -3.73 -32.97 -30.43
C GLY A 123 -4.49 -33.23 -29.12
N ALA A 124 -4.05 -32.62 -28.02
CA ALA A 124 -4.65 -32.74 -26.71
C ALA A 124 -5.78 -31.72 -26.65
N GLN A 125 -6.97 -32.26 -26.45
CA GLN A 125 -8.19 -31.52 -26.24
C GLN A 125 -8.53 -31.72 -24.78
N ALA A 126 -8.61 -30.63 -24.04
CA ALA A 126 -9.11 -30.68 -22.68
C ALA A 126 -10.64 -30.63 -22.71
N SER A 127 -11.26 -31.35 -21.80
CA SER A 127 -12.70 -31.30 -21.56
C SER A 127 -13.02 -30.07 -20.71
N GLU A 128 -14.28 -29.64 -20.74
CA GLU A 128 -14.75 -28.61 -19.81
C GLU A 128 -14.43 -29.03 -18.37
N GLY A 129 -13.83 -28.11 -17.61
CA GLY A 129 -13.44 -28.27 -16.21
C GLY A 129 -12.07 -28.92 -15.97
N ASP A 130 -11.37 -29.42 -17.00
CA ASP A 130 -9.97 -29.85 -16.86
C ASP A 130 -9.08 -28.64 -16.52
N THR A 131 -8.00 -28.86 -15.78
CA THR A 131 -6.99 -27.82 -15.54
C THR A 131 -5.84 -28.02 -16.51
N VAL A 132 -5.57 -27.02 -17.34
CA VAL A 132 -4.39 -27.01 -18.22
C VAL A 132 -3.28 -26.25 -17.53
N ARG A 133 -2.16 -26.93 -17.28
CA ARG A 133 -0.98 -26.43 -16.61
C ARG A 133 0.19 -26.35 -17.60
N LEU A 134 0.82 -25.19 -17.71
CA LEU A 134 2.05 -24.97 -18.47
C LEU A 134 3.18 -24.66 -17.50
N THR A 135 4.17 -25.55 -17.42
CA THR A 135 5.38 -25.39 -16.61
C THR A 135 6.59 -25.16 -17.51
N PHE A 136 7.53 -24.31 -17.11
CA PHE A 136 8.79 -24.11 -17.83
C PHE A 136 9.90 -23.67 -16.88
N ASP A 137 11.13 -24.12 -17.17
CA ASP A 137 12.35 -23.64 -16.53
C ASP A 137 13.01 -22.61 -17.44
N SER A 138 13.56 -21.53 -16.89
CA SER A 138 14.31 -20.57 -17.71
C SER A 138 15.52 -19.99 -16.99
N ASN A 139 16.52 -19.55 -17.77
CA ASN A 139 17.78 -19.00 -17.27
C ASN A 139 18.40 -18.02 -18.29
N ALA A 140 19.16 -17.02 -17.86
CA ALA A 140 19.85 -16.11 -18.78
C ALA A 140 21.05 -16.78 -19.51
N LEU A 141 21.25 -16.46 -20.79
CA LEU A 141 22.29 -17.04 -21.65
C LEU A 141 23.74 -16.67 -21.27
N SER A 142 23.96 -15.53 -20.58
CA SER A 142 25.24 -15.18 -19.92
C SER A 142 25.12 -13.93 -19.05
N ALA A 143 26.11 -13.70 -18.17
CA ALA A 143 26.25 -12.49 -17.35
C ALA A 143 26.42 -11.18 -18.16
N ASP A 144 26.70 -11.26 -19.46
CA ASP A 144 26.86 -10.09 -20.34
C ASP A 144 25.53 -9.56 -20.90
N TYR A 145 24.41 -10.30 -20.74
CA TYR A 145 23.10 -9.90 -21.29
C TYR A 145 22.26 -8.98 -20.38
N GLY A 146 22.56 -8.90 -19.08
CA GLY A 146 21.95 -7.94 -18.16
C GLY A 146 20.42 -7.78 -18.27
N LEU A 147 19.91 -6.60 -17.88
CA LEU A 147 18.50 -6.17 -17.81
C LEU A 147 17.64 -6.29 -19.10
N ASN A 148 18.13 -6.96 -20.15
CA ASN A 148 17.45 -7.09 -21.46
C ASN A 148 17.00 -8.52 -21.79
N ALA A 149 17.21 -9.48 -20.89
CA ALA A 149 16.69 -10.83 -21.04
C ALA A 149 15.21 -10.88 -20.63
N TRP A 150 14.34 -11.48 -21.44
CA TRP A 150 12.91 -11.65 -21.14
C TRP A 150 12.34 -12.88 -21.83
N PHE A 151 11.25 -13.41 -21.27
CA PHE A 151 10.50 -14.56 -21.76
C PHE A 151 9.03 -14.39 -21.46
N ASN A 152 8.16 -14.64 -22.44
CA ASN A 152 6.71 -14.67 -22.36
C ASN A 152 6.21 -16.02 -22.88
N ALA A 153 5.22 -16.58 -22.19
CA ALA A 153 4.41 -17.69 -22.69
C ALA A 153 2.99 -17.17 -23.04
N LYS A 154 2.26 -17.89 -23.87
CA LYS A 154 0.82 -17.69 -24.13
C LYS A 154 0.20 -19.06 -24.37
N LEU A 155 -0.99 -19.27 -23.82
CA LEU A 155 -1.79 -20.48 -24.02
C LEU A 155 -3.08 -20.11 -24.77
N GLN A 156 -3.34 -20.76 -25.90
CA GLN A 156 -4.49 -20.44 -26.75
C GLN A 156 -5.32 -21.69 -27.03
N PHE A 157 -6.65 -21.56 -26.91
CA PHE A 157 -7.61 -22.57 -27.35
C PHE A 157 -8.12 -22.19 -28.74
N ILE A 158 -7.79 -22.95 -29.79
CA ILE A 158 -8.08 -22.55 -31.18
C ILE A 158 -9.59 -22.39 -31.40
N GLY A 159 -10.05 -21.15 -31.62
CA GLY A 159 -11.45 -20.83 -31.89
C GLY A 159 -12.36 -20.75 -30.65
N GLY A 160 -11.78 -20.76 -29.45
CA GLY A 160 -12.30 -20.10 -28.24
C GLY A 160 -11.53 -18.78 -28.03
N GLY A 161 -11.95 -17.88 -27.15
CA GLY A 161 -11.21 -16.64 -26.90
C GLY A 161 -9.74 -16.88 -26.48
N ASP A 162 -8.87 -15.90 -26.71
CA ASP A 162 -7.47 -15.97 -26.28
C ASP A 162 -7.37 -15.72 -24.77
N ILE A 163 -6.71 -16.61 -24.02
CA ILE A 163 -6.24 -16.31 -22.65
C ILE A 163 -4.77 -15.90 -22.77
N LEU A 164 -4.49 -14.62 -22.51
CA LEU A 164 -3.12 -14.12 -22.45
C LEU A 164 -2.60 -14.26 -21.02
N LEU A 165 -1.68 -15.20 -20.79
CA LEU A 165 -0.96 -15.30 -19.52
C LEU A 165 0.48 -14.89 -19.75
N THR A 166 0.78 -13.61 -19.54
CA THR A 166 2.11 -13.05 -19.74
C THR A 166 2.92 -13.22 -18.45
N TYR A 167 3.88 -14.14 -18.47
CA TYR A 167 4.97 -14.17 -17.49
C TYR A 167 6.14 -13.32 -18.03
N VAL A 168 6.85 -12.58 -17.19
CA VAL A 168 8.07 -11.83 -17.55
C VAL A 168 9.18 -12.22 -16.59
N ASN A 169 10.17 -12.97 -17.09
CA ASN A 169 11.37 -13.33 -16.31
C ASN A 169 12.26 -12.08 -16.06
N THR A 170 12.79 -11.92 -14.84
CA THR A 170 13.77 -10.87 -14.50
C THR A 170 15.20 -11.43 -14.37
N PRO A 171 16.25 -10.63 -14.58
CA PRO A 171 17.65 -11.12 -14.55
C PRO A 171 18.11 -11.79 -13.24
N GLN A 172 17.30 -11.76 -12.18
CA GLN A 172 17.56 -12.45 -10.90
C GLN A 172 17.06 -13.91 -10.85
N ASP A 173 16.24 -14.36 -11.80
CA ASP A 173 15.64 -15.70 -11.76
C ASP A 173 16.64 -16.77 -12.23
N VAL A 174 17.18 -17.55 -11.29
CA VAL A 174 18.12 -18.66 -11.57
C VAL A 174 17.41 -20.00 -11.38
N TRP A 175 17.12 -20.70 -12.48
CA TRP A 175 16.58 -22.08 -12.50
C TRP A 175 15.36 -22.30 -11.58
N THR A 176 14.42 -21.37 -11.56
CA THR A 176 13.12 -21.55 -10.88
C THR A 176 12.08 -22.01 -11.89
N ALA A 177 11.42 -23.14 -11.58
CA ALA A 177 10.28 -23.64 -12.34
C ALA A 177 9.10 -22.68 -12.20
N GLN A 178 8.54 -22.26 -13.33
CA GLN A 178 7.39 -21.38 -13.40
C GLN A 178 6.21 -22.15 -13.92
N THR A 179 5.03 -21.95 -13.33
CA THR A 179 3.81 -22.70 -13.66
C THR A 179 2.63 -21.76 -13.90
N VAL A 180 1.86 -22.02 -14.95
CA VAL A 180 0.67 -21.28 -15.37
C VAL A 180 -0.50 -22.26 -15.45
N GLU A 181 -1.64 -21.98 -14.82
CA GLU A 181 -2.81 -22.87 -14.78
C GLU A 181 -4.08 -22.19 -15.29
N VAL A 182 -4.91 -22.92 -16.03
CA VAL A 182 -6.22 -22.48 -16.53
C VAL A 182 -7.24 -23.60 -16.44
N VAL A 183 -8.40 -23.34 -15.83
CA VAL A 183 -9.55 -24.25 -15.88
C VAL A 183 -10.32 -24.05 -17.19
N VAL A 184 -10.55 -25.13 -17.91
CA VAL A 184 -11.13 -25.11 -19.26
C VAL A 184 -12.62 -24.82 -19.21
N SER A 185 -13.06 -23.74 -19.84
CA SER A 185 -14.48 -23.38 -19.93
C SER A 185 -15.22 -24.15 -21.03
N ALA A 186 -16.55 -24.12 -20.99
CA ALA A 186 -17.41 -24.78 -21.97
C ALA A 186 -17.10 -24.38 -23.44
N ASP A 187 -16.72 -23.12 -23.68
CA ASP A 187 -16.36 -22.60 -25.01
C ASP A 187 -14.95 -23.00 -25.46
N GLN A 188 -14.09 -23.40 -24.52
CA GLN A 188 -12.72 -23.88 -24.74
C GLN A 188 -12.62 -25.41 -24.83
N ALA A 189 -13.63 -26.12 -24.31
CA ALA A 189 -13.69 -27.56 -24.32
C ALA A 189 -13.62 -28.16 -25.73
N GLY A 190 -12.82 -29.21 -25.90
CA GLY A 190 -12.66 -29.89 -27.19
C GLY A 190 -11.89 -29.08 -28.24
N LYS A 191 -11.33 -27.92 -27.88
CA LYS A 191 -10.46 -27.13 -28.76
C LYS A 191 -9.03 -27.62 -28.67
N ASP A 192 -8.30 -27.48 -29.77
CA ASP A 192 -6.87 -27.74 -29.78
C ASP A 192 -6.16 -26.66 -28.95
N ILE A 193 -5.26 -27.08 -28.06
CA ILE A 193 -4.45 -26.18 -27.24
C ILE A 193 -3.15 -25.85 -27.97
N GLN A 194 -2.80 -24.58 -28.05
CA GLN A 194 -1.56 -24.06 -28.61
C GLN A 194 -0.80 -23.27 -27.57
N VAL A 195 0.49 -23.59 -27.42
CA VAL A 195 1.42 -22.82 -26.59
C VAL A 195 2.24 -21.93 -27.51
N TYR A 196 2.46 -20.69 -27.10
CA TYR A 196 3.26 -19.71 -27.79
C TYR A 196 4.33 -19.21 -26.83
N LEU A 197 5.59 -19.27 -27.26
CA LEU A 197 6.71 -18.81 -26.45
C LEU A 197 7.44 -17.68 -27.19
N LYS A 198 7.90 -16.68 -26.45
CA LYS A 198 8.57 -15.49 -27.00
C LYS A 198 9.64 -15.03 -26.02
N GLY A 199 10.88 -14.79 -26.45
CA GLY A 199 11.90 -14.30 -25.54
C GLY A 199 13.16 -13.78 -26.24
N ALA A 200 14.05 -13.17 -25.47
CA ALA A 200 15.37 -12.72 -25.89
C ALA A 200 16.37 -12.91 -24.75
N GLY A 201 17.61 -13.34 -25.03
CA GLY A 201 18.67 -13.42 -24.02
C GLY A 201 18.50 -14.53 -22.96
N VAL A 202 17.53 -15.44 -23.15
CA VAL A 202 17.19 -16.55 -22.23
C VAL A 202 17.41 -17.94 -22.87
N TRP A 203 17.81 -18.89 -22.04
CA TRP A 203 17.60 -20.32 -22.17
C TRP A 203 16.25 -20.67 -21.55
N VAL A 204 15.51 -21.55 -22.21
CA VAL A 204 14.31 -22.17 -21.64
C VAL A 204 14.53 -23.68 -21.69
N ASP A 205 14.44 -24.29 -20.52
CA ASP A 205 14.56 -25.72 -20.28
C ASP A 205 13.18 -26.28 -19.89
N ASP A 206 12.95 -27.57 -20.14
CA ASP A 206 11.79 -28.33 -19.65
C ASP A 206 10.41 -27.63 -19.75
N VAL A 207 10.02 -27.15 -20.94
CA VAL A 207 8.65 -26.70 -21.18
C VAL A 207 7.72 -27.91 -21.18
N HIS A 208 6.82 -27.96 -20.20
CA HIS A 208 5.87 -29.04 -19.98
C HIS A 208 4.44 -28.52 -20.03
N LEU A 209 3.62 -29.08 -20.91
CA LEU A 209 2.18 -28.88 -20.91
C LEU A 209 1.54 -30.13 -20.28
N GLU A 210 0.90 -29.94 -19.14
CA GLU A 210 0.10 -30.93 -18.45
C GLU A 210 -1.38 -30.54 -18.61
N ILE A 211 -2.22 -31.51 -18.95
CA ILE A 211 -3.66 -31.39 -18.74
C ILE A 211 -3.91 -32.27 -17.54
N ASP A 212 -4.29 -31.66 -16.43
CA ASP A 212 -4.81 -32.35 -15.28
C ASP A 212 -6.30 -32.55 -15.52
N PRO A 213 -6.72 -33.75 -16.00
CA PRO A 213 -8.11 -33.99 -16.30
C PRO A 213 -8.89 -33.90 -14.99
N ARG A 214 -10.00 -33.16 -15.00
CA ARG A 214 -10.89 -33.23 -13.84
C ARG A 214 -11.28 -34.70 -13.65
N THR A 215 -11.34 -35.16 -12.41
CA THR A 215 -11.74 -36.55 -12.17
C THR A 215 -13.21 -36.71 -12.60
N PRO A 216 -13.50 -37.51 -13.66
CA PRO A 216 -14.86 -37.57 -14.19
C PRO A 216 -15.82 -38.11 -13.13
N GLY A 217 -16.98 -37.45 -13.01
CA GLY A 217 -18.00 -37.79 -12.03
C GLY A 217 -17.81 -37.21 -10.62
N LEU A 218 -16.78 -36.38 -10.38
CA LEU A 218 -16.70 -35.56 -9.17
C LEU A 218 -17.37 -34.20 -9.35
N ALA A 219 -17.85 -33.64 -8.24
CA ALA A 219 -18.17 -32.22 -8.15
C ALA A 219 -16.88 -31.41 -8.38
N TRP A 220 -16.99 -30.25 -9.02
CA TRP A 220 -15.82 -29.43 -9.38
C TRP A 220 -16.15 -27.93 -9.35
N SER A 221 -15.13 -27.09 -9.50
CA SER A 221 -15.24 -25.62 -9.45
C SER A 221 -15.98 -25.11 -8.21
N PRO A 222 -15.48 -25.38 -6.99
CA PRO A 222 -16.09 -24.91 -5.76
C PRO A 222 -16.17 -23.38 -5.70
N THR A 223 -17.19 -22.87 -5.02
CA THR A 223 -17.35 -21.48 -4.64
C THR A 223 -17.89 -21.46 -3.20
N PRO A 224 -17.18 -20.89 -2.21
CA PRO A 224 -15.83 -20.36 -2.31
C PRO A 224 -14.83 -21.40 -2.84
N GLY A 225 -13.86 -20.95 -3.62
CA GLY A 225 -12.76 -21.74 -4.14
C GLY A 225 -12.01 -22.45 -3.02
N SER A 226 -11.40 -23.59 -3.32
CA SER A 226 -10.63 -24.31 -2.31
C SER A 226 -9.39 -23.51 -1.92
N GLY A 227 -9.29 -23.15 -0.63
CA GLY A 227 -8.26 -22.29 -0.07
C GLY A 227 -8.62 -20.81 -0.04
N GLU A 228 -9.83 -20.42 -0.47
CA GLU A 228 -10.23 -19.01 -0.52
C GLU A 228 -10.36 -18.40 0.89
N GLU A 229 -9.89 -17.16 1.02
CA GLU A 229 -10.02 -16.32 2.21
C GLU A 229 -11.15 -15.32 1.99
N LEU A 230 -12.13 -15.34 2.89
CA LEU A 230 -13.28 -14.43 2.87
C LEU A 230 -13.24 -13.53 4.10
N PHE A 231 -13.67 -12.28 3.95
CA PHE A 231 -13.75 -11.35 5.07
C PHE A 231 -14.98 -11.64 5.96
N SER A 232 -14.93 -11.15 7.20
CA SER A 232 -15.97 -11.36 8.22
C SER A 232 -17.35 -10.85 7.81
N ASP A 233 -17.42 -9.80 6.99
CA ASP A 233 -18.68 -9.25 6.47
C ASP A 233 -19.47 -10.24 5.59
N THR A 234 -18.81 -11.25 5.01
CA THR A 234 -19.49 -12.28 4.20
C THR A 234 -20.02 -13.44 5.04
N ALA A 235 -19.64 -13.56 6.33
CA ALA A 235 -19.92 -14.72 7.18
C ALA A 235 -21.41 -15.10 7.28
N SER A 236 -22.31 -14.12 7.10
CA SER A 236 -23.76 -14.33 7.14
C SER A 236 -24.42 -14.57 5.77
N SER A 237 -23.66 -14.43 4.68
CA SER A 237 -24.15 -14.51 3.30
C SER A 237 -23.42 -15.53 2.43
N THR A 238 -22.32 -16.12 2.90
CA THR A 238 -21.55 -17.12 2.17
C THR A 238 -22.42 -18.32 1.82
N THR A 239 -22.50 -18.64 0.53
CA THR A 239 -23.18 -19.84 0.02
C THR A 239 -22.15 -20.74 -0.66
N LEU A 240 -22.18 -22.03 -0.35
CA LEU A 240 -21.34 -23.03 -1.03
C LEU A 240 -21.97 -23.37 -2.37
N GLY A 241 -21.21 -23.42 -3.45
CA GLY A 241 -21.66 -23.70 -4.81
C GLY A 241 -20.64 -24.53 -5.57
N TRP A 242 -21.10 -25.41 -6.45
CA TRP A 242 -20.23 -26.28 -7.25
C TRP A 242 -20.83 -26.55 -8.62
N LYS A 243 -20.06 -27.18 -9.49
CA LYS A 243 -20.52 -27.80 -10.72
C LYS A 243 -20.66 -29.30 -10.52
N ALA A 244 -21.73 -29.86 -11.06
CA ALA A 244 -22.01 -31.28 -10.98
C ALA A 244 -20.98 -32.13 -11.75
N GLY A 245 -20.74 -33.34 -11.25
CA GLY A 245 -20.16 -34.42 -12.04
C GLY A 245 -21.05 -34.82 -13.24
N ASP A 246 -20.45 -35.42 -14.26
CA ASP A 246 -21.05 -35.57 -15.61
C ASP A 246 -22.40 -36.28 -15.68
N ASP A 247 -22.63 -37.25 -14.78
CA ASP A 247 -23.84 -38.07 -14.73
C ASP A 247 -24.60 -37.89 -13.40
N ALA A 248 -24.23 -36.90 -12.59
CA ALA A 248 -24.82 -36.70 -11.29
C ALA A 248 -26.26 -36.18 -11.38
N VAL A 249 -27.16 -36.83 -10.66
CA VAL A 249 -28.57 -36.43 -10.52
C VAL A 249 -28.90 -35.89 -9.14
N GLN A 250 -28.07 -36.21 -8.13
CA GLN A 250 -28.17 -35.76 -6.75
C GLN A 250 -26.78 -35.59 -6.15
N HIS A 251 -26.71 -34.83 -5.06
CA HIS A 251 -25.48 -34.44 -4.37
C HIS A 251 -25.64 -34.67 -2.86
N ASP A 252 -24.71 -35.38 -2.23
CA ASP A 252 -24.60 -35.47 -0.77
C ASP A 252 -23.56 -34.45 -0.28
N VAL A 253 -23.97 -33.49 0.54
CA VAL A 253 -23.13 -32.39 1.01
C VAL A 253 -22.59 -32.66 2.41
N TYR A 254 -21.29 -32.47 2.59
CA TYR A 254 -20.60 -32.56 3.88
C TYR A 254 -19.93 -31.22 4.20
N PHE A 255 -20.08 -30.75 5.43
CA PHE A 255 -19.58 -29.45 5.89
C PHE A 255 -19.18 -29.52 7.37
N GLY A 256 -18.07 -28.89 7.74
CA GLY A 256 -17.63 -28.76 9.14
C GLY A 256 -16.24 -28.14 9.27
N THR A 257 -15.73 -28.03 10.50
CA THR A 257 -14.41 -27.42 10.79
C THR A 257 -13.27 -28.44 10.89
N GLY A 258 -13.56 -29.75 10.81
CA GLY A 258 -12.58 -30.82 10.83
C GLY A 258 -12.38 -31.46 9.46
N SER A 259 -11.25 -31.19 8.80
CA SER A 259 -10.94 -31.74 7.46
C SER A 259 -11.11 -33.27 7.38
N ASN A 260 -10.59 -34.01 8.39
CA ASN A 260 -10.72 -35.47 8.44
C ASN A 260 -12.17 -35.94 8.64
N ASP A 261 -12.98 -35.21 9.39
CA ASP A 261 -14.39 -35.57 9.61
C ASP A 261 -15.21 -35.35 8.35
N VAL A 262 -14.91 -34.30 7.59
CA VAL A 262 -15.51 -34.05 6.28
C VAL A 262 -15.06 -35.12 5.29
N ALA A 263 -13.76 -35.44 5.23
CA ALA A 263 -13.20 -36.49 4.37
C ALA A 263 -13.80 -37.89 4.64
N ASN A 264 -14.25 -38.17 5.86
CA ASN A 264 -14.82 -39.47 6.22
C ASN A 264 -16.35 -39.45 6.34
N GLY A 265 -17.00 -38.28 6.22
CA GLY A 265 -18.43 -38.12 6.49
C GLY A 265 -18.82 -38.45 7.95
N THR A 266 -17.90 -38.25 8.90
CA THR A 266 -18.07 -38.52 10.33
C THR A 266 -18.35 -37.24 11.11
N GLY A 267 -18.46 -37.31 12.44
CA GLY A 267 -18.57 -36.10 13.27
C GLY A 267 -19.84 -35.26 13.08
N GLY A 268 -20.84 -35.76 12.35
CA GLY A 268 -22.04 -34.99 12.01
C GLY A 268 -21.85 -34.04 10.83
N THR A 269 -20.82 -34.23 10.00
CA THR A 269 -20.54 -33.36 8.85
C THR A 269 -21.53 -33.52 7.70
N TYR A 270 -22.24 -34.66 7.59
CA TYR A 270 -23.29 -34.84 6.58
C TYR A 270 -24.45 -33.88 6.82
N GLN A 271 -24.71 -33.00 5.85
CA GLN A 271 -25.73 -31.96 5.94
C GLN A 271 -27.03 -32.40 5.26
N SER A 272 -26.96 -32.77 3.98
CA SER A 272 -28.15 -33.08 3.20
C SER A 272 -27.86 -33.83 1.90
N ARG A 273 -28.93 -34.40 1.33
CA ARG A 273 -28.99 -34.83 -0.07
C ARG A 273 -29.88 -33.87 -0.85
N GLN A 274 -29.40 -33.38 -1.99
CA GLN A 274 -30.15 -32.41 -2.80
C GLN A 274 -29.90 -32.54 -4.30
N THR A 275 -30.75 -31.88 -5.10
CA THR A 275 -30.56 -31.73 -6.56
C THR A 275 -30.02 -30.35 -6.93
N GLY A 276 -29.95 -29.43 -5.96
CA GLY A 276 -29.38 -28.10 -6.15
C GLY A 276 -27.86 -28.15 -6.09
N LEU A 277 -27.22 -27.24 -6.82
CA LEU A 277 -25.76 -27.08 -6.90
C LEU A 277 -25.23 -26.03 -5.92
N SER A 278 -26.00 -25.74 -4.88
CA SER A 278 -25.65 -24.76 -3.86
C SER A 278 -26.17 -25.19 -2.49
N PHE A 279 -25.41 -24.91 -1.45
CA PHE A 279 -25.74 -25.20 -0.06
C PHE A 279 -25.49 -23.95 0.79
N ASP A 280 -26.50 -23.56 1.57
CA ASP A 280 -26.40 -22.47 2.54
C ASP A 280 -25.99 -23.06 3.91
N PRO A 281 -24.75 -22.81 4.37
CA PRO A 281 -24.28 -23.29 5.66
C PRO A 281 -24.85 -22.50 6.85
N GLY A 282 -25.62 -21.43 6.60
CA GLY A 282 -26.05 -20.47 7.60
C GLY A 282 -24.94 -19.49 7.98
N THR A 283 -25.07 -18.86 9.15
CA THR A 283 -24.06 -17.95 9.68
C THR A 283 -22.82 -18.72 10.11
N LEU A 284 -21.67 -18.29 9.61
CA LEU A 284 -20.36 -18.85 9.93
C LEU A 284 -19.70 -18.07 11.08
N ASP A 285 -18.89 -18.76 11.86
CA ASP A 285 -18.02 -18.15 12.86
C ASP A 285 -16.81 -17.52 12.17
N THR A 286 -16.38 -16.36 12.63
CA THR A 286 -15.16 -15.69 12.17
C THR A 286 -13.90 -16.38 12.67
N SER A 287 -12.75 -16.00 12.13
CA SER A 287 -11.44 -16.60 12.48
C SER A 287 -11.44 -18.12 12.38
N THR A 288 -12.19 -18.68 11.43
CA THR A 288 -12.47 -20.12 11.36
C THR A 288 -12.27 -20.64 9.93
N THR A 289 -11.54 -21.76 9.83
CA THR A 289 -11.42 -22.52 8.58
C THR A 289 -12.50 -23.58 8.51
N TYR A 290 -13.23 -23.60 7.40
CA TYR A 290 -14.24 -24.58 7.08
C TYR A 290 -13.77 -25.53 6.00
N TYR A 291 -14.22 -26.77 6.09
CA TYR A 291 -13.99 -27.84 5.14
C TYR A 291 -15.32 -28.36 4.64
N TRP A 292 -15.37 -28.70 3.35
CA TRP A 292 -16.58 -29.21 2.75
C TRP A 292 -16.28 -30.13 1.58
N ARG A 293 -17.24 -30.96 1.25
CA ARG A 293 -17.15 -31.94 0.17
C ARG A 293 -18.53 -32.20 -0.39
N VAL A 294 -18.59 -32.49 -1.67
CA VAL A 294 -19.80 -32.96 -2.35
C VAL A 294 -19.57 -34.34 -2.94
N ASP A 295 -20.32 -35.33 -2.47
CA ASP A 295 -20.37 -36.65 -3.09
C ASP A 295 -21.44 -36.68 -4.18
N GLU A 296 -21.07 -37.14 -5.36
CA GLU A 296 -21.94 -37.18 -6.54
C GLU A 296 -22.69 -38.50 -6.65
N ILE A 297 -23.98 -38.43 -7.01
CA ILE A 297 -24.86 -39.61 -7.10
C ILE A 297 -25.38 -39.74 -8.53
N ASP A 298 -25.00 -40.81 -9.21
CA ASP A 298 -25.50 -41.17 -10.54
C ASP A 298 -26.87 -41.90 -10.44
N ALA A 299 -27.71 -41.74 -11.47
CA ALA A 299 -28.97 -42.44 -11.68
C ALA A 299 -28.83 -43.99 -11.63
N GLY A 300 -27.62 -44.53 -11.83
CA GLY A 300 -27.27 -45.95 -11.76
C GLY A 300 -27.02 -46.53 -10.35
N SER A 301 -27.08 -45.73 -9.27
CA SER A 301 -26.89 -46.06 -7.82
C SER A 301 -25.46 -46.07 -7.25
N GLY A 302 -24.45 -45.59 -8.00
CA GLY A 302 -23.11 -45.35 -7.45
C GLY A 302 -23.00 -43.98 -6.76
N VAL A 303 -22.31 -43.92 -5.62
CA VAL A 303 -21.86 -42.67 -4.99
C VAL A 303 -20.39 -42.50 -5.34
N VAL A 304 -20.04 -41.35 -5.90
CA VAL A 304 -18.66 -40.96 -6.18
C VAL A 304 -18.24 -39.93 -5.13
N THR A 305 -17.31 -40.31 -4.28
CA THR A 305 -16.87 -39.45 -3.18
C THR A 305 -16.06 -38.26 -3.70
N GLY A 306 -16.45 -37.05 -3.32
CA GLY A 306 -15.82 -35.81 -3.75
C GLY A 306 -14.46 -35.54 -3.10
N GLU A 307 -13.79 -34.51 -3.61
CA GLU A 307 -12.61 -33.93 -2.96
C GLU A 307 -13.02 -33.04 -1.77
N VAL A 308 -12.11 -32.89 -0.81
CA VAL A 308 -12.32 -31.97 0.31
C VAL A 308 -11.78 -30.60 -0.09
N TRP A 309 -12.68 -29.63 -0.14
CA TRP A 309 -12.38 -28.22 -0.32
C TRP A 309 -12.38 -27.51 1.02
N SER A 310 -11.74 -26.34 1.06
CA SER A 310 -11.70 -25.50 2.26
C SER A 310 -11.85 -24.03 1.92
N PHE A 311 -12.26 -23.23 2.89
CA PHE A 311 -12.17 -21.77 2.84
C PHE A 311 -12.07 -21.24 4.28
N ALA A 312 -11.65 -20.00 4.45
CA ALA A 312 -11.53 -19.38 5.77
C ALA A 312 -12.34 -18.08 5.84
N ILE A 313 -12.96 -17.84 7.00
CA ILE A 313 -13.55 -16.56 7.35
C ILE A 313 -12.55 -15.81 8.25
N GLY A 314 -12.19 -14.58 7.85
CA GLY A 314 -11.30 -13.68 8.58
C GLY A 314 -11.87 -13.26 9.95
N ALA A 315 -11.09 -12.54 10.72
CA ALA A 315 -11.52 -12.00 12.00
C ALA A 315 -12.57 -10.87 11.82
N GLU A 316 -13.39 -10.66 12.85
CA GLU A 316 -14.29 -9.50 12.90
C GLU A 316 -13.47 -8.22 12.81
N THR A 317 -13.86 -7.32 11.90
CA THR A 317 -13.22 -6.02 11.80
C THR A 317 -13.67 -5.09 12.91
N ARG A 318 -12.80 -4.17 13.34
CA ARG A 318 -13.13 -3.20 14.39
C ARG A 318 -12.71 -1.78 14.01
N ASP A 319 -13.63 -0.85 14.21
CA ASP A 319 -13.30 0.58 14.23
C ASP A 319 -12.57 0.92 15.54
N LEU A 320 -11.47 1.66 15.39
CA LEU A 320 -10.62 2.16 16.47
C LEU A 320 -11.10 3.51 17.03
N TYR A 321 -12.00 4.19 16.33
CA TYR A 321 -12.42 5.57 16.59
C TYR A 321 -11.23 6.55 16.59
N ALA A 322 -10.28 6.36 15.67
CA ALA A 322 -9.04 7.14 15.61
C ALA A 322 -9.26 8.65 15.39
N ASP A 323 -10.41 9.02 14.81
CA ASP A 323 -10.82 10.42 14.66
C ASP A 323 -11.25 11.09 15.98
N THR A 324 -11.50 10.30 17.03
CA THR A 324 -11.78 10.78 18.40
C THR A 324 -10.53 10.94 19.26
N TRP A 325 -9.39 10.37 18.85
CA TRP A 325 -8.12 10.49 19.57
C TRP A 325 -7.60 11.92 19.54
N VAL A 326 -6.83 12.28 20.55
CA VAL A 326 -6.23 13.62 20.68
C VAL A 326 -4.72 13.53 20.51
N ALA A 327 -4.10 14.60 20.02
CA ALA A 327 -2.65 14.72 19.92
C ALA A 327 -2.28 16.20 19.83
N THR A 328 -1.09 16.54 20.29
CA THR A 328 -0.49 17.87 20.13
C THR A 328 0.91 17.70 19.62
N ASP A 329 1.24 18.24 18.44
CA ASP A 329 2.57 18.07 17.82
C ASP A 329 3.70 18.84 18.54
N ALA A 330 4.94 18.68 18.08
CA ALA A 330 6.10 19.33 18.70
C ALA A 330 6.13 20.87 18.53
N LEU A 331 5.18 21.44 17.77
CA LEU A 331 4.97 22.88 17.61
C LEU A 331 3.76 23.37 18.42
N ASP A 332 3.27 22.56 19.35
CA ASP A 332 2.09 22.82 20.19
C ASP A 332 0.78 22.99 19.39
N ARG A 333 0.68 22.36 18.21
CA ARG A 333 -0.56 22.35 17.42
C ARG A 333 -1.42 21.14 17.83
N ALA A 334 -2.52 21.41 18.53
CA ALA A 334 -3.49 20.39 18.90
C ALA A 334 -4.41 20.01 17.74
N LEU A 335 -4.69 18.71 17.60
CA LEU A 335 -5.64 18.23 16.60
C LEU A 335 -7.05 18.78 16.85
N PRO A 336 -7.80 19.10 15.77
CA PRO A 336 -9.12 19.66 15.88
C PRO A 336 -10.13 18.57 16.29
N ASN A 337 -11.10 18.96 17.12
CA ASN A 337 -12.18 18.10 17.61
C ASN A 337 -13.48 18.34 16.81
N ILE A 338 -14.55 17.65 17.20
CA ILE A 338 -15.87 17.80 16.56
C ILE A 338 -16.39 19.25 16.53
N THR A 339 -16.08 20.07 17.53
CA THR A 339 -16.50 21.49 17.55
C THR A 339 -15.85 22.28 16.40
N ALA A 340 -14.62 21.94 16.01
CA ALA A 340 -13.90 22.59 14.92
C ALA A 340 -14.19 21.97 13.55
N CYS A 341 -14.44 20.66 13.49
CA CYS A 341 -14.57 19.91 12.24
C CYS A 341 -16.01 19.70 11.78
N GLY A 342 -16.97 19.66 12.72
CA GLY A 342 -18.31 19.16 12.47
C GLY A 342 -18.37 17.63 12.37
N PRO A 343 -19.58 17.06 12.18
CA PRO A 343 -19.79 15.62 12.09
C PRO A 343 -19.19 15.03 10.80
N SER A 344 -18.96 13.72 10.80
CA SER A 344 -18.40 12.98 9.68
C SER A 344 -19.15 13.18 8.35
N ARG A 345 -18.37 13.30 7.27
CA ARG A 345 -18.75 13.62 5.88
C ARG A 345 -18.24 12.51 4.96
N PRO A 346 -19.00 11.42 4.78
CA PRO A 346 -18.51 10.23 4.08
C PRO A 346 -18.21 10.45 2.59
N ASP A 347 -18.83 11.47 1.97
CA ASP A 347 -18.66 11.86 0.56
C ASP A 347 -17.43 12.77 0.30
N ARG A 348 -16.53 12.89 1.28
CA ARG A 348 -15.22 13.53 1.17
C ARG A 348 -14.14 12.45 1.14
N ILE A 349 -13.32 12.44 0.10
CA ILE A 349 -12.35 11.38 -0.17
C ILE A 349 -10.92 11.94 -0.10
N PRO A 350 -10.26 11.88 1.07
CA PRO A 350 -8.83 12.14 1.15
C PRO A 350 -8.05 10.95 0.57
N GLY A 351 -7.18 11.23 -0.39
CA GLY A 351 -6.30 10.23 -0.98
C GLY A 351 -4.84 10.67 -0.93
N MET A 352 -3.96 9.70 -0.78
CA MET A 352 -2.53 9.90 -0.54
C MET A 352 -1.72 9.35 -1.71
N PHE A 353 -0.76 10.13 -2.21
CA PHE A 353 0.24 9.62 -3.14
C PHE A 353 1.21 8.70 -2.39
N TYR A 354 1.34 7.46 -2.83
CA TYR A 354 2.15 6.42 -2.18
C TYR A 354 3.12 5.81 -3.19
N PHE A 355 4.39 5.68 -2.79
CA PHE A 355 5.47 5.23 -3.67
C PHE A 355 5.94 3.82 -3.29
N THR A 356 6.13 2.98 -4.30
CA THR A 356 6.47 1.56 -4.15
C THR A 356 7.84 1.22 -4.76
N TRP A 357 8.69 2.21 -4.98
CA TRP A 357 9.92 2.04 -5.75
C TRP A 357 11.21 2.12 -4.93
N GLN A 358 11.11 2.23 -3.60
CA GLN A 358 12.27 2.20 -2.72
C GLN A 358 13.01 0.86 -2.86
N GLY A 359 14.23 0.91 -3.41
CA GLY A 359 15.04 -0.28 -3.76
C GLY A 359 14.99 -0.70 -5.23
N GLY A 360 14.06 -0.17 -6.05
CA GLY A 360 13.80 -0.64 -7.42
C GLY A 360 14.85 -0.27 -8.49
N HIS A 361 15.81 0.61 -8.18
CA HIS A 361 16.75 1.16 -9.17
C HIS A 361 18.20 0.66 -9.04
N ASN A 362 18.46 -0.44 -8.32
CA ASN A 362 19.79 -1.08 -8.17
C ASN A 362 20.93 -0.10 -7.82
N THR A 363 20.60 0.97 -7.09
CA THR A 363 21.53 2.05 -6.81
C THR A 363 22.27 1.79 -5.49
N PRO A 364 23.62 1.87 -5.47
CA PRO A 364 24.38 1.82 -4.23
C PRO A 364 23.85 2.85 -3.24
N GLY A 365 23.90 2.55 -1.95
CA GLY A 365 23.32 3.41 -0.94
C GLY A 365 23.33 2.76 0.43
N PRO A 366 22.69 3.40 1.43
CA PRO A 366 21.95 4.65 1.30
C PRO A 366 22.91 5.85 1.14
N HIS A 367 22.55 6.78 0.27
CA HIS A 367 23.21 8.08 0.17
C HIS A 367 22.27 9.14 0.75
N ASP A 368 22.62 9.71 1.91
CA ASP A 368 21.77 10.64 2.64
C ASP A 368 22.24 12.09 2.43
N VAL A 369 21.40 12.92 1.81
CA VAL A 369 21.71 14.32 1.51
C VAL A 369 21.96 15.12 2.78
N THR A 370 21.12 14.94 3.81
CA THR A 370 21.23 15.65 5.08
C THR A 370 22.58 15.35 5.76
N GLN A 371 22.99 14.08 5.79
CA GLN A 371 24.29 13.68 6.35
C GLN A 371 25.48 14.20 5.52
N ILE A 372 25.37 14.15 4.18
CA ILE A 372 26.42 14.65 3.27
C ILE A 372 26.62 16.16 3.44
N LEU A 373 25.52 16.92 3.54
CA LEU A 373 25.57 18.36 3.78
C LEU A 373 26.07 18.69 5.19
N ALA A 374 25.67 17.92 6.21
CA ALA A 374 26.17 18.09 7.58
C ALA A 374 27.69 17.89 7.66
N ALA A 375 28.24 16.92 6.92
CA ALA A 375 29.67 16.61 6.94
C ALA A 375 30.54 17.71 6.29
N ASN A 376 30.12 18.26 5.14
CA ASN A 376 30.81 19.39 4.51
C ASN A 376 29.88 20.17 3.56
N PRO A 377 29.16 21.20 4.06
CA PRO A 377 28.19 21.93 3.25
C PRO A 377 28.84 22.72 2.09
N SER A 378 30.10 23.14 2.26
CA SER A 378 30.81 23.96 1.26
C SER A 378 31.38 23.17 0.10
N ASN A 379 31.63 21.87 0.30
CA ASN A 379 32.10 20.95 -0.73
C ASN A 379 31.56 19.55 -0.41
N PRO A 380 30.25 19.32 -0.61
CA PRO A 380 29.62 18.07 -0.22
C PRO A 380 30.18 16.91 -1.03
N ALA A 381 30.44 15.79 -0.37
CA ALA A 381 31.05 14.60 -0.96
C ALA A 381 30.00 13.78 -1.72
N TRP A 382 29.43 14.36 -2.79
CA TRP A 382 28.53 13.65 -3.69
C TRP A 382 29.25 12.46 -4.33
N VAL A 383 28.51 11.38 -4.55
CA VAL A 383 29.03 10.24 -5.31
C VAL A 383 29.18 10.65 -6.78
N ASP A 384 30.33 10.32 -7.37
CA ASP A 384 30.61 10.54 -8.78
C ASP A 384 29.65 9.69 -9.64
N GLY A 385 28.92 10.35 -10.55
CA GLY A 385 27.95 9.70 -11.42
C GLY A 385 26.74 10.58 -11.72
N ASN A 386 26.01 10.21 -12.77
CA ASN A 386 24.77 10.84 -13.21
C ASN A 386 23.62 9.83 -13.08
N GLY A 387 22.44 10.27 -12.65
CA GLY A 387 21.27 9.39 -12.44
C GLY A 387 21.38 8.52 -11.18
N LEU A 388 22.00 9.04 -10.12
CA LEU A 388 22.09 8.38 -8.82
C LEU A 388 20.98 8.85 -7.90
N TRP A 389 20.48 7.94 -7.08
CA TRP A 389 19.37 8.16 -6.15
C TRP A 389 19.88 8.40 -4.73
N TYR A 390 19.28 9.37 -4.06
CA TYR A 390 19.66 9.81 -2.72
C TYR A 390 18.43 9.93 -1.83
N TRP A 391 18.57 9.49 -0.59
CA TRP A 391 17.63 9.79 0.48
C TRP A 391 17.77 11.26 0.89
N TRP A 392 16.67 12.01 0.93
CA TRP A 392 16.71 13.44 1.30
C TRP A 392 17.04 13.62 2.80
N ALA A 393 16.62 12.67 3.64
CA ALA A 393 17.03 12.51 5.03
C ALA A 393 16.77 11.06 5.49
N LYS A 394 16.90 10.81 6.79
CA LYS A 394 16.63 9.52 7.42
C LYS A 394 15.17 9.45 7.93
N PRO A 395 14.35 8.47 7.49
CA PRO A 395 13.04 8.19 8.09
C PRO A 395 13.18 7.71 9.54
N GLU A 396 12.13 7.89 10.36
CA GLU A 396 12.08 7.24 11.70
C GLU A 396 12.20 5.71 11.62
N ALA A 397 11.76 5.13 10.51
CA ALA A 397 11.79 3.68 10.23
C ALA A 397 13.04 3.21 9.47
N ASP A 398 14.12 4.01 9.48
CA ASP A 398 15.38 3.74 8.78
C ASP A 398 15.23 3.65 7.23
N TYR A 399 16.31 3.29 6.52
CA TYR A 399 16.38 3.25 5.04
C TYR A 399 15.75 1.96 4.47
N PHE A 400 14.43 1.84 4.57
CA PHE A 400 13.67 0.67 4.14
C PHE A 400 13.65 0.47 2.62
N VAL A 401 13.18 -0.70 2.19
CA VAL A 401 12.79 -1.00 0.81
C VAL A 401 11.29 -1.23 0.74
N ALA A 402 10.67 -1.05 -0.43
CA ALA A 402 9.22 -1.01 -0.58
C ALA A 402 8.50 -2.33 -0.25
N GLU A 403 9.22 -3.46 -0.22
CA GLU A 403 8.70 -4.80 0.09
C GLU A 403 8.78 -5.17 1.58
N ASP A 404 9.31 -4.28 2.43
CA ASP A 404 9.41 -4.52 3.88
C ASP A 404 8.01 -4.57 4.52
N GLU A 405 7.54 -5.78 4.85
CA GLU A 405 6.20 -6.00 5.40
C GLU A 405 5.94 -5.21 6.69
N TRP A 406 6.92 -5.12 7.59
CA TRP A 406 6.75 -4.35 8.83
C TRP A 406 6.52 -2.87 8.50
N MET A 407 7.26 -2.35 7.53
CA MET A 407 7.11 -0.97 7.06
C MET A 407 5.74 -0.73 6.43
N ILE A 408 5.28 -1.67 5.60
CA ILE A 408 3.97 -1.59 4.96
C ILE A 408 2.86 -1.60 6.02
N ARG A 409 2.91 -2.51 7.01
CA ARG A 409 1.95 -2.57 8.11
C ARG A 409 1.89 -1.25 8.88
N ARG A 410 3.06 -0.71 9.27
CA ARG A 410 3.16 0.60 9.94
C ARG A 410 2.52 1.72 9.12
N ASN A 411 2.82 1.80 7.83
CA ASN A 411 2.27 2.83 6.95
C ASN A 411 0.75 2.73 6.82
N ILE A 412 0.22 1.52 6.66
CA ILE A 412 -1.23 1.27 6.58
C ILE A 412 -1.92 1.72 7.86
N SER A 413 -1.35 1.39 9.03
CA SER A 413 -1.91 1.80 10.31
C SER A 413 -1.97 3.32 10.45
N MET A 414 -0.85 4.01 10.21
CA MET A 414 -0.79 5.47 10.30
C MET A 414 -1.73 6.17 9.30
N LEU A 415 -1.81 5.70 8.05
CA LEU A 415 -2.69 6.31 7.05
C LEU A 415 -4.17 6.04 7.36
N THR A 416 -4.48 4.89 7.95
CA THR A 416 -5.84 4.55 8.40
C THR A 416 -6.23 5.41 9.60
N ASP A 417 -5.36 5.56 10.60
CA ASP A 417 -5.57 6.44 11.78
C ASP A 417 -5.78 7.91 11.36
N ALA A 418 -5.11 8.33 10.28
CA ALA A 418 -5.27 9.65 9.70
C ALA A 418 -6.57 9.85 8.89
N GLY A 419 -7.34 8.79 8.63
CA GLY A 419 -8.59 8.84 7.86
C GLY A 419 -8.41 8.87 6.34
N ILE A 420 -7.25 8.46 5.82
CA ILE A 420 -7.02 8.33 4.37
C ILE A 420 -7.87 7.19 3.82
N LYS A 421 -8.47 7.39 2.64
CA LYS A 421 -9.37 6.41 1.99
C LYS A 421 -8.81 5.81 0.71
N VAL A 422 -7.88 6.50 0.04
CA VAL A 422 -7.33 6.07 -1.25
C VAL A 422 -5.82 6.21 -1.27
N LEU A 423 -5.11 5.18 -1.72
CA LEU A 423 -3.70 5.23 -2.08
C LEU A 423 -3.59 5.36 -3.61
N TYR A 424 -2.98 6.45 -4.07
CA TYR A 424 -2.59 6.61 -5.46
C TYR A 424 -1.20 5.99 -5.63
N ILE A 425 -1.10 4.86 -6.33
CA ILE A 425 0.15 4.12 -6.52
C ILE A 425 0.90 4.67 -7.72
N ASP A 426 2.16 5.06 -7.53
CA ASP A 426 3.01 5.61 -8.59
C ASP A 426 3.33 4.56 -9.66
N ALA A 427 2.92 4.86 -10.89
CA ALA A 427 3.35 4.18 -12.11
C ALA A 427 3.60 5.20 -13.24
N THR A 428 4.01 6.42 -12.88
CA THR A 428 4.03 7.56 -13.80
C THR A 428 5.16 7.49 -14.82
N ASN A 429 6.23 6.76 -14.53
CA ASN A 429 7.45 6.67 -15.35
C ASN A 429 7.57 5.38 -16.18
N SER A 430 6.43 4.73 -16.47
CA SER A 430 6.33 3.45 -17.21
C SER A 430 6.86 2.20 -16.47
N PHE A 431 7.50 2.40 -15.32
CA PHE A 431 7.77 1.38 -14.33
C PHE A 431 6.58 1.32 -13.37
N ASP A 432 6.06 0.12 -13.12
CA ASP A 432 4.93 -0.10 -12.21
C ASP A 432 5.36 -0.76 -10.90
N TYR A 433 6.57 -1.31 -10.79
CA TYR A 433 7.11 -1.90 -9.55
C TYR A 433 6.27 -3.06 -9.00
N ARG A 434 5.89 -4.00 -9.88
CA ARG A 434 5.01 -5.12 -9.56
C ARG A 434 5.30 -5.89 -8.27
N PRO A 435 6.53 -6.34 -7.98
CA PRO A 435 6.82 -7.04 -6.73
C PRO A 435 6.41 -6.22 -5.50
N ALA A 436 6.72 -4.93 -5.49
CA ALA A 436 6.44 -4.03 -4.36
C ALA A 436 4.95 -3.72 -4.18
N TYR A 437 4.20 -3.38 -5.24
CA TYR A 437 2.76 -3.15 -5.06
C TYR A 437 2.00 -4.44 -4.76
N MET A 438 2.44 -5.59 -5.29
CA MET A 438 1.80 -6.86 -4.96
C MET A 438 2.02 -7.21 -3.49
N LYS A 439 3.21 -6.93 -2.93
CA LYS A 439 3.45 -7.07 -1.50
C LYS A 439 2.60 -6.11 -0.67
N LEU A 440 2.42 -4.86 -1.12
CA LEU A 440 1.47 -3.92 -0.49
C LEU A 440 0.04 -4.48 -0.46
N PHE A 441 -0.44 -5.05 -1.57
CA PHE A 441 -1.81 -5.60 -1.65
C PHE A 441 -1.97 -6.85 -0.80
N GLU A 442 -0.97 -7.73 -0.78
CA GLU A 442 -0.90 -8.89 0.11
C GLU A 442 -1.03 -8.47 1.58
N VAL A 443 -0.28 -7.45 2.00
CA VAL A 443 -0.31 -6.96 3.40
C VAL A 443 -1.63 -6.27 3.73
N LEU A 444 -2.19 -5.44 2.83
CA LEU A 444 -3.51 -4.84 3.01
C LEU A 444 -4.60 -5.91 3.18
N HIS A 445 -4.57 -6.94 2.35
CA HIS A 445 -5.47 -8.08 2.43
C HIS A 445 -5.30 -8.82 3.76
N ALA A 446 -4.07 -9.16 4.13
CA ALA A 446 -3.74 -9.87 5.36
C ALA A 446 -4.19 -9.10 6.61
N MET A 447 -3.89 -7.81 6.69
CA MET A 447 -4.33 -6.97 7.83
C MET A 447 -5.86 -6.94 7.95
N LYS A 448 -6.58 -6.82 6.82
CA LYS A 448 -8.05 -6.87 6.84
C LYS A 448 -8.57 -8.24 7.27
N PHE A 449 -7.97 -9.32 6.77
CA PHE A 449 -8.31 -10.68 7.15
C PHE A 449 -8.02 -10.97 8.64
N GLU A 450 -6.98 -10.34 9.20
CA GLU A 450 -6.62 -10.35 10.62
C GLU A 450 -7.56 -9.51 11.52
N GLY A 451 -8.49 -8.74 10.93
CA GLY A 451 -9.51 -7.96 11.65
C GLY A 451 -9.26 -6.45 11.67
N TYR A 452 -8.24 -5.95 10.95
CA TYR A 452 -7.99 -4.52 10.85
C TYR A 452 -8.97 -3.85 9.87
N ASP A 453 -9.78 -2.91 10.36
CA ASP A 453 -10.78 -2.22 9.52
C ASP A 453 -10.14 -1.10 8.68
N THR A 454 -9.33 -1.46 7.69
CA THR A 454 -8.73 -0.47 6.79
C THR A 454 -9.71 -0.07 5.67
N PRO A 455 -10.06 1.22 5.53
CA PRO A 455 -10.91 1.71 4.45
C PRO A 455 -10.13 1.94 3.14
N LEU A 456 -8.82 1.69 3.14
CA LEU A 456 -7.92 2.03 2.04
C LEU A 456 -8.30 1.29 0.75
N LYS A 457 -8.40 2.05 -0.34
CA LYS A 457 -8.54 1.56 -1.71
C LYS A 457 -7.36 2.01 -2.56
N ILE A 458 -7.14 1.33 -3.68
CA ILE A 458 -6.01 1.59 -4.57
C ILE A 458 -6.46 2.21 -5.90
N VAL A 459 -5.63 3.11 -6.41
CA VAL A 459 -5.73 3.70 -7.76
C VAL A 459 -4.33 3.77 -8.34
N PHE A 460 -4.10 3.20 -9.52
CA PHE A 460 -2.83 3.40 -10.22
C PHE A 460 -2.80 4.76 -10.94
N PHE A 461 -1.64 5.42 -10.89
CA PHE A 461 -1.37 6.64 -11.63
C PHE A 461 -0.30 6.42 -12.71
N THR A 462 -0.70 6.52 -13.98
CA THR A 462 0.17 6.37 -15.16
C THR A 462 0.30 7.68 -15.92
N HIS A 463 1.46 7.93 -16.53
CA HIS A 463 1.68 9.13 -17.33
C HIS A 463 2.56 8.89 -18.57
N SER A 464 3.86 8.60 -18.38
CA SER A 464 4.77 8.24 -19.46
C SER A 464 4.36 6.90 -20.05
N PHE A 465 4.19 6.83 -21.38
CA PHE A 465 3.64 5.64 -22.07
C PHE A 465 2.38 5.10 -21.37
N SER A 466 1.48 6.01 -20.99
CA SER A 466 0.31 5.69 -20.14
C SER A 466 -0.56 4.59 -20.72
N ALA A 467 -0.82 4.58 -22.03
CA ALA A 467 -1.64 3.53 -22.66
C ALA A 467 -0.98 2.15 -22.55
N ASP A 468 0.33 2.04 -22.81
CA ASP A 468 1.07 0.78 -22.71
C ASP A 468 1.14 0.29 -21.25
N THR A 469 1.45 1.21 -20.33
CA THR A 469 1.54 0.91 -18.89
C THR A 469 0.20 0.46 -18.33
N THR A 470 -0.90 1.14 -18.71
CA THR A 470 -2.25 0.78 -18.30
C THR A 470 -2.69 -0.56 -18.89
N THR A 471 -2.37 -0.82 -20.16
CA THR A 471 -2.69 -2.11 -20.80
C THR A 471 -1.99 -3.25 -20.07
N ARG A 472 -0.72 -3.05 -19.68
CA ARG A 472 0.01 -4.02 -18.86
C ARG A 472 -0.66 -4.24 -17.51
N LEU A 473 -0.96 -3.17 -16.75
CA LEU A 473 -1.69 -3.28 -15.48
C LEU A 473 -3.05 -3.99 -15.64
N TYR A 474 -3.75 -3.76 -16.74
CA TYR A 474 -4.99 -4.45 -17.03
C TYR A 474 -4.79 -5.94 -17.24
N ASP A 475 -3.93 -6.34 -18.19
CA ASP A 475 -3.70 -7.74 -18.57
C ASP A 475 -3.14 -8.57 -17.41
N GLU A 476 -2.29 -7.94 -16.59
CA GLU A 476 -1.50 -8.60 -15.57
C GLU A 476 -2.14 -8.63 -14.17
N PHE A 477 -3.05 -7.70 -13.88
CA PHE A 477 -3.65 -7.52 -12.55
C PHE A 477 -5.18 -7.40 -12.63
N TYR A 478 -5.71 -6.36 -13.26
CA TYR A 478 -7.15 -6.09 -13.20
C TYR A 478 -8.00 -7.16 -13.90
N SER A 479 -7.58 -7.69 -15.05
CA SER A 479 -8.33 -8.72 -15.78
C SER A 479 -8.36 -10.06 -15.04
N GLN A 480 -7.45 -10.26 -14.06
CA GLN A 480 -7.37 -11.45 -13.24
C GLN A 480 -8.35 -11.41 -12.05
N GLY A 481 -8.94 -10.25 -11.73
CA GLY A 481 -9.83 -10.09 -10.59
C GLY A 481 -9.13 -10.11 -9.22
N THR A 482 -7.79 -10.14 -9.20
CA THR A 482 -7.01 -10.25 -7.96
C THR A 482 -7.15 -8.98 -7.12
N TYR A 483 -7.35 -9.15 -5.81
CA TYR A 483 -7.55 -8.06 -4.84
C TYR A 483 -8.64 -7.05 -5.25
N SER A 484 -9.72 -7.53 -5.88
CA SER A 484 -10.80 -6.65 -6.37
C SER A 484 -11.51 -5.86 -5.26
N GLU A 485 -11.45 -6.34 -4.02
CA GLU A 485 -11.91 -5.63 -2.83
C GLU A 485 -11.11 -4.35 -2.55
N LEU A 486 -9.87 -4.24 -3.03
CA LEU A 486 -9.01 -3.09 -2.84
C LEU A 486 -9.22 -2.03 -3.92
N TRP A 487 -9.89 -2.35 -5.03
CA TRP A 487 -10.03 -1.40 -6.14
C TRP A 487 -10.93 -0.22 -5.75
N TYR A 488 -10.47 1.00 -6.00
CA TYR A 488 -11.31 2.18 -5.82
C TYR A 488 -12.30 2.28 -6.98
N MET A 489 -13.58 2.13 -6.68
CA MET A 489 -14.66 2.15 -7.67
C MET A 489 -15.25 3.56 -7.79
N MET A 490 -15.25 4.11 -9.00
CA MET A 490 -15.87 5.38 -9.35
C MET A 490 -16.79 5.17 -10.57
N ASP A 491 -18.04 5.64 -10.47
CA ASP A 491 -19.07 5.44 -11.51
C ASP A 491 -19.30 3.95 -11.89
N GLY A 492 -19.13 3.07 -10.90
CA GLY A 492 -19.32 1.61 -11.06
C GLY A 492 -18.14 0.88 -11.73
N LYS A 493 -17.01 1.55 -11.95
CA LYS A 493 -15.79 0.96 -12.55
C LYS A 493 -14.54 1.32 -11.74
N PRO A 494 -13.45 0.55 -11.82
CA PRO A 494 -12.19 0.94 -11.19
C PRO A 494 -11.69 2.26 -11.78
N LEU A 495 -11.24 3.18 -10.92
CA LEU A 495 -10.61 4.43 -11.34
C LEU A 495 -9.16 4.18 -11.76
N ILE A 496 -8.73 4.81 -12.85
CA ILE A 496 -7.32 4.94 -13.22
C ILE A 496 -6.98 6.39 -13.54
N LEU A 497 -5.84 6.86 -13.03
CA LEU A 497 -5.30 8.16 -13.43
C LEU A 497 -4.37 7.95 -14.62
N GLY A 498 -4.69 8.53 -15.77
CA GLY A 498 -3.93 8.29 -16.99
C GLY A 498 -4.62 8.74 -18.27
N TYR A 499 -3.99 8.42 -19.40
CA TYR A 499 -4.36 8.87 -20.73
C TYR A 499 -4.58 7.65 -21.64
N PRO A 500 -5.83 7.28 -21.96
CA PRO A 500 -6.14 6.08 -22.74
C PRO A 500 -5.63 6.16 -24.19
N ASP A 501 -5.37 7.37 -24.68
CA ASP A 501 -4.86 7.66 -26.03
C ASP A 501 -3.39 8.14 -26.03
N GLY A 502 -2.67 7.86 -24.95
CA GLY A 502 -1.31 8.32 -24.71
C GLY A 502 -1.25 9.73 -24.11
N SER A 503 -0.20 10.00 -23.33
CA SER A 503 -0.01 11.34 -22.73
C SER A 503 0.26 12.38 -23.82
N PRO A 504 -0.34 13.58 -23.74
CA PRO A 504 -0.05 14.67 -24.66
C PRO A 504 1.32 15.33 -24.39
N TYR A 505 1.98 15.03 -23.27
CA TYR A 505 3.20 15.71 -22.81
C TYR A 505 4.48 14.88 -22.99
N HIS A 506 4.38 13.55 -22.97
CA HIS A 506 5.50 12.63 -23.20
C HIS A 506 5.19 11.66 -24.35
N GLN A 507 6.18 10.84 -24.75
CA GLN A 507 6.12 10.01 -25.96
C GLN A 507 4.75 9.33 -26.15
N THR A 508 4.15 9.54 -27.32
CA THR A 508 2.85 8.99 -27.70
C THR A 508 3.02 7.53 -28.15
N GLY A 509 2.86 6.60 -27.21
CA GLY A 509 2.68 5.18 -27.50
C GLY A 509 1.19 4.85 -27.56
N GLY A 510 0.72 4.39 -28.73
CA GLY A 510 -0.55 3.68 -28.92
C GLY A 510 -1.84 4.32 -28.36
N SER A 511 -2.90 3.52 -28.40
CA SER A 511 -4.16 3.75 -27.68
C SER A 511 -4.54 2.42 -27.04
N VAL A 512 -5.15 2.45 -25.86
CA VAL A 512 -5.63 1.21 -25.22
C VAL A 512 -6.72 0.55 -26.06
N SER A 513 -6.88 -0.77 -25.91
CA SER A 513 -7.96 -1.52 -26.56
C SER A 513 -9.35 -1.07 -26.06
N ASN A 514 -10.42 -1.44 -26.76
CA ASN A 514 -11.77 -1.13 -26.31
C ASN A 514 -12.11 -1.82 -24.98
N ASP A 515 -11.58 -3.01 -24.72
CA ASP A 515 -11.83 -3.74 -23.47
C ASP A 515 -11.22 -2.99 -22.29
N VAL A 516 -9.94 -2.60 -22.39
CA VAL A 516 -9.24 -1.78 -21.39
C VAL A 516 -9.94 -0.43 -21.21
N ARG A 517 -10.31 0.23 -22.31
CA ARG A 517 -11.00 1.53 -22.26
C ARG A 517 -12.33 1.44 -21.50
N ASN A 518 -13.10 0.39 -21.75
CA ASN A 518 -14.43 0.22 -21.16
C ASN A 518 -14.37 -0.29 -19.72
N PHE A 519 -13.26 -0.89 -19.30
CA PHE A 519 -13.09 -1.41 -17.95
C PHE A 519 -12.95 -0.30 -16.90
N PHE A 520 -12.21 0.78 -17.20
CA PHE A 520 -11.92 1.84 -16.24
C PHE A 520 -12.84 3.07 -16.35
N THR A 521 -12.99 3.76 -15.22
CA THR A 521 -13.26 5.20 -15.18
C THR A 521 -11.93 5.93 -15.30
N TRP A 522 -11.83 6.89 -16.22
CA TRP A 522 -10.59 7.59 -16.53
C TRP A 522 -10.60 9.02 -15.98
N ARG A 523 -9.49 9.42 -15.37
CA ARG A 523 -9.18 10.84 -15.10
C ARG A 523 -7.77 11.14 -15.61
N PRO A 524 -7.61 12.04 -16.60
CA PRO A 524 -6.29 12.57 -16.94
C PRO A 524 -5.69 13.22 -15.70
N CYS A 525 -4.38 13.04 -15.47
CA CYS A 525 -3.72 13.60 -14.30
C CYS A 525 -2.30 14.07 -14.65
N TRP A 526 -1.88 15.22 -14.12
CA TRP A 526 -0.51 15.70 -14.24
C TRP A 526 -0.05 16.56 -13.04
N TYR A 527 1.21 17.00 -13.02
CA TYR A 527 1.78 17.68 -11.83
C TYR A 527 1.17 19.08 -11.61
N VAL A 528 0.59 19.70 -12.63
CA VAL A 528 -0.24 20.89 -12.49
C VAL A 528 -1.43 20.77 -13.42
N ASN A 529 -2.54 21.41 -13.05
CA ASN A 529 -3.68 21.55 -13.94
C ASN A 529 -3.33 22.54 -15.06
N HIS A 530 -3.21 22.06 -16.29
CA HIS A 530 -2.87 22.89 -17.45
C HIS A 530 -4.10 23.51 -18.14
N GLY A 531 -5.31 23.04 -17.83
CA GLY A 531 -6.56 23.47 -18.46
C GLY A 531 -7.24 24.67 -17.78
N GLY A 532 -6.74 25.14 -16.63
CA GLY A 532 -7.38 26.19 -15.85
C GLY A 532 -8.62 25.69 -15.10
N THR A 533 -9.51 26.60 -14.69
CA THR A 533 -10.65 26.30 -13.79
C THR A 533 -11.74 25.42 -14.40
N ASP A 534 -11.67 25.03 -15.68
CA ASP A 534 -12.70 24.25 -16.37
C ASP A 534 -12.14 22.91 -16.91
N SER A 535 -11.02 22.45 -16.33
CA SER A 535 -10.35 21.22 -16.74
C SER A 535 -10.85 19.99 -15.97
N ALA A 536 -11.09 18.89 -16.68
CA ALA A 536 -11.27 17.56 -16.09
C ALA A 536 -9.92 16.86 -15.78
N GLU A 537 -8.79 17.48 -16.13
CA GLU A 537 -7.44 16.97 -15.78
C GLU A 537 -7.20 17.23 -14.29
N TRP A 538 -7.04 16.17 -13.52
CA TRP A 538 -6.65 16.22 -12.11
C TRP A 538 -5.19 16.66 -11.98
N SER A 539 -4.87 17.24 -10.83
CA SER A 539 -3.48 17.54 -10.48
C SER A 539 -3.03 16.70 -9.29
N TRP A 540 -1.80 16.19 -9.30
CA TRP A 540 -1.20 15.55 -8.14
C TRP A 540 -0.26 16.48 -7.36
N GLU A 541 0.16 17.61 -7.94
CA GLU A 541 0.94 18.64 -7.26
C GLU A 541 0.32 20.01 -7.61
N SER A 542 0.70 21.09 -6.90
CA SER A 542 0.30 22.45 -7.26
C SER A 542 1.14 23.51 -6.55
N GLN A 543 1.43 24.60 -7.26
CA GLN A 543 1.95 25.82 -6.64
C GLN A 543 0.82 26.61 -5.99
N TYR A 544 1.12 27.34 -4.93
CA TYR A 544 0.14 28.26 -4.36
C TYR A 544 -0.04 29.49 -5.26
N PRO A 545 -1.28 29.94 -5.54
CA PRO A 545 -2.56 29.31 -5.17
C PRO A 545 -2.90 28.11 -6.07
N GLN A 546 -3.35 26.99 -5.46
CA GLN A 546 -3.60 25.73 -6.20
C GLN A 546 -4.71 25.86 -7.24
N GLY A 547 -4.53 25.14 -8.35
CA GLY A 547 -5.59 24.85 -9.30
C GLY A 547 -6.60 23.84 -8.74
N TYR A 548 -7.69 23.65 -9.47
CA TYR A 548 -8.74 22.70 -9.13
C TYR A 548 -9.40 22.18 -10.41
N SER A 549 -9.99 21.01 -10.33
CA SER A 549 -10.59 20.30 -11.47
C SER A 549 -12.08 20.10 -11.26
N TYR A 550 -12.85 20.10 -12.35
CA TYR A 550 -14.30 19.80 -12.34
C TYR A 550 -14.60 18.59 -13.21
N ASP A 551 -15.62 17.86 -12.79
CA ASP A 551 -16.40 17.06 -13.71
C ASP A 551 -17.44 17.97 -14.36
N GLY A 552 -17.53 17.95 -15.70
CA GLY A 552 -18.34 18.88 -16.51
C GLY A 552 -19.85 18.87 -16.21
N ASP A 553 -20.30 17.95 -15.35
CA ASP A 553 -21.68 17.77 -14.91
C ASP A 553 -21.96 18.32 -13.49
N THR A 554 -20.98 18.91 -12.79
CA THR A 554 -21.15 19.35 -11.39
C THR A 554 -20.73 20.80 -11.14
N ASP A 555 -21.52 21.52 -10.31
CA ASP A 555 -21.14 22.85 -9.77
C ASP A 555 -20.09 22.75 -8.64
N ARG A 556 -19.64 21.54 -8.29
CA ARG A 556 -18.72 21.25 -7.19
C ARG A 556 -17.35 20.91 -7.76
N VAL A 557 -16.29 21.42 -7.12
CA VAL A 557 -14.93 21.02 -7.45
C VAL A 557 -14.78 19.51 -7.26
N GLU A 558 -14.35 18.80 -8.31
CA GLU A 558 -14.14 17.36 -8.24
C GLU A 558 -12.86 17.08 -7.47
N GLN A 559 -11.73 17.72 -7.83
CA GLN A 559 -10.43 17.40 -7.24
C GLN A 559 -9.56 18.63 -7.00
N MET A 560 -8.78 18.59 -5.90
CA MET A 560 -7.66 19.50 -5.63
C MET A 560 -6.48 18.75 -5.01
N ALA A 561 -5.26 19.17 -5.35
CA ALA A 561 -4.03 18.70 -4.71
C ALA A 561 -3.58 19.64 -3.60
N ILE A 562 -2.99 19.07 -2.55
CA ILE A 562 -2.22 19.78 -1.53
C ILE A 562 -0.86 19.09 -1.34
N THR A 563 0.18 19.88 -1.04
CA THR A 563 1.53 19.36 -0.82
C THR A 563 2.31 20.24 0.16
N PRO A 564 3.23 19.67 0.97
CA PRO A 564 4.05 20.45 1.90
C PRO A 564 5.03 21.41 1.24
N THR A 565 5.41 21.19 -0.02
CA THR A 565 6.43 21.98 -0.75
C THR A 565 5.91 22.49 -2.08
N GLY A 566 6.58 23.45 -2.70
CA GLY A 566 6.13 24.00 -3.98
C GLY A 566 6.34 23.04 -5.15
N ALA A 567 5.58 23.24 -6.24
CA ALA A 567 5.61 22.31 -7.36
C ALA A 567 7.01 22.16 -7.98
N ARG A 568 7.41 20.92 -8.30
CA ARG A 568 8.75 20.50 -8.75
C ARG A 568 9.84 20.50 -7.67
N GLY A 569 9.47 20.64 -6.39
CA GLY A 569 10.37 20.54 -5.23
C GLY A 569 11.69 21.30 -5.42
N PRO A 570 12.86 20.63 -5.37
CA PRO A 570 14.17 21.27 -5.44
C PRO A 570 14.53 21.89 -6.79
N MET A 571 13.74 21.62 -7.84
CA MET A 571 13.90 22.26 -9.15
C MET A 571 13.15 23.60 -9.24
N SER A 572 12.40 23.94 -8.21
CA SER A 572 11.68 25.20 -8.08
C SER A 572 12.38 26.13 -7.08
N ARG A 573 11.77 27.28 -6.81
CA ARG A 573 12.19 28.19 -5.73
C ARG A 573 11.45 27.92 -4.42
N GLU A 574 10.30 27.25 -4.44
CA GLU A 574 9.36 27.22 -3.32
C GLU A 574 9.54 25.89 -2.55
N GLY A 575 10.02 25.99 -1.31
CA GLY A 575 10.15 24.89 -0.36
C GLY A 575 9.04 24.92 0.70
N ARG A 576 9.16 24.10 1.74
CA ARG A 576 8.17 24.01 2.84
C ARG A 576 7.98 25.32 3.60
N SER A 577 9.01 26.16 3.65
CA SER A 577 8.98 27.46 4.32
C SER A 577 8.36 28.57 3.47
N TYR A 578 7.96 28.30 2.24
CA TYR A 578 7.30 29.30 1.40
C TYR A 578 5.97 29.75 2.02
N SER A 579 5.71 31.05 2.01
CA SER A 579 4.36 31.60 2.18
C SER A 579 4.12 32.68 1.13
N SER A 580 2.88 32.82 0.69
CA SER A 580 2.41 33.93 -0.15
C SER A 580 2.68 35.32 0.44
N THR A 581 2.84 35.42 1.77
CA THR A 581 3.07 36.68 2.48
C THR A 581 4.55 37.06 2.54
N THR A 582 5.43 36.11 2.82
CA THR A 582 6.87 36.35 3.06
C THR A 582 7.76 35.89 1.89
N GLY A 583 7.23 35.06 1.00
CA GLY A 583 7.96 34.35 -0.04
C GLY A 583 8.92 33.30 0.53
N GLN A 584 9.69 32.65 -0.35
CA GLN A 584 10.73 31.71 0.06
C GLN A 584 11.86 32.42 0.85
N PRO A 585 12.18 32.00 2.08
CA PRO A 585 13.35 32.48 2.81
C PRO A 585 14.68 32.16 2.10
N ALA A 586 15.72 32.97 2.34
CA ALA A 586 17.06 32.63 1.90
C ALA A 586 17.55 31.34 2.59
N HIS A 587 18.40 30.56 1.93
CA HIS A 587 18.99 29.36 2.53
C HIS A 587 20.37 29.62 3.16
N ASN A 588 20.72 28.86 4.19
CA ASN A 588 22.03 28.80 4.82
C ASN A 588 22.97 27.85 4.03
N SER A 589 24.19 27.62 4.54
CA SER A 589 25.16 26.73 3.87
C SER A 589 24.71 25.27 3.75
N TYR A 590 23.77 24.82 4.58
CA TYR A 590 23.18 23.49 4.54
C TYR A 590 21.95 23.42 3.64
N HIS A 591 21.68 24.49 2.88
CA HIS A 591 20.52 24.62 2.00
C HIS A 591 19.17 24.55 2.72
N LEU A 592 19.16 24.89 4.02
CA LEU A 592 17.97 25.05 4.86
C LEU A 592 17.63 26.54 5.03
N PRO A 593 16.38 26.92 5.29
CA PRO A 593 16.01 28.33 5.44
C PRO A 593 16.75 28.96 6.62
N VAL A 594 17.24 30.19 6.46
CA VAL A 594 17.94 30.93 7.54
C VAL A 594 17.03 31.23 8.74
N THR A 595 15.72 31.10 8.54
CA THR A 595 14.67 31.30 9.55
C THR A 595 14.45 30.06 10.42
N GLY A 596 14.89 28.87 9.99
CA GLY A 596 14.65 27.61 10.71
C GLY A 596 13.19 27.14 10.68
N THR A 597 12.47 27.45 9.59
CA THR A 597 11.02 27.27 9.43
C THR A 597 10.65 26.02 8.62
N GLU A 598 11.62 25.18 8.26
CA GLU A 598 11.42 23.98 7.42
C GLU A 598 10.53 22.92 8.09
N GLY A 599 10.32 23.00 9.41
CA GLY A 599 9.42 22.13 10.18
C GLY A 599 8.04 22.71 10.45
N ASP A 600 7.81 24.00 10.12
CA ASP A 600 6.61 24.74 10.57
C ASP A 600 5.38 24.46 9.71
N GLY A 601 5.58 24.00 8.47
CA GLY A 601 4.49 23.68 7.55
C GLY A 601 3.74 24.86 6.95
N LEU A 602 4.38 26.03 6.86
CA LEU A 602 3.77 27.28 6.37
C LEU A 602 3.16 27.15 4.97
N HIS A 603 3.85 26.48 4.05
CA HIS A 603 3.32 26.29 2.70
C HIS A 603 2.11 25.34 2.69
N PHE A 604 2.18 24.29 3.51
CA PHE A 604 1.12 23.30 3.60
C PHE A 604 -0.15 23.91 4.17
N ASP A 605 -0.06 24.75 5.20
CA ASP A 605 -1.19 25.49 5.77
C ASP A 605 -1.92 26.32 4.71
N GLU A 606 -1.20 27.08 3.88
CA GLU A 606 -1.81 27.87 2.80
C GLU A 606 -2.53 26.98 1.76
N GLN A 607 -1.98 25.79 1.48
CA GLN A 607 -2.62 24.80 0.61
C GLN A 607 -3.90 24.22 1.25
N ILE A 608 -3.85 23.87 2.52
CA ILE A 608 -4.96 23.32 3.31
C ILE A 608 -6.10 24.34 3.43
N GLU A 609 -5.81 25.58 3.83
CA GLU A 609 -6.82 26.64 3.95
C GLU A 609 -7.56 26.88 2.64
N ARG A 610 -6.84 26.79 1.52
CA ARG A 610 -7.41 26.96 0.20
C ARG A 610 -8.26 25.75 -0.19
N SER A 611 -7.81 24.52 0.02
CA SER A 611 -8.60 23.33 -0.31
C SER A 611 -9.90 23.26 0.50
N LEU A 612 -9.86 23.58 1.80
CA LEU A 612 -11.04 23.65 2.67
C LEU A 612 -12.06 24.72 2.22
N ARG A 613 -11.61 25.77 1.52
CA ARG A 613 -12.50 26.81 0.96
C ARG A 613 -13.28 26.32 -0.26
N TYR A 614 -12.67 25.49 -1.09
CA TYR A 614 -13.28 24.95 -2.31
C TYR A 614 -14.01 23.62 -2.09
N ASP A 615 -13.66 22.91 -1.02
CA ASP A 615 -14.38 21.72 -0.53
C ASP A 615 -14.55 20.62 -1.61
N PRO A 616 -13.45 20.12 -2.20
CA PRO A 616 -13.50 19.20 -3.33
C PRO A 616 -14.16 17.85 -2.99
N ALA A 617 -14.54 17.06 -3.99
CA ALA A 617 -14.91 15.64 -3.80
C ALA A 617 -13.73 14.76 -3.41
N HIS A 618 -12.58 15.03 -4.03
CA HIS A 618 -11.33 14.33 -3.80
C HIS A 618 -10.24 15.32 -3.41
N LEU A 619 -9.64 15.08 -2.25
CA LEU A 619 -8.44 15.78 -1.82
C LEU A 619 -7.24 14.88 -2.10
N PHE A 620 -6.36 15.28 -3.01
CA PHE A 620 -5.14 14.55 -3.33
C PHE A 620 -3.99 15.13 -2.50
N ILE A 621 -3.34 14.31 -1.69
CA ILE A 621 -2.26 14.73 -0.79
C ILE A 621 -0.94 14.17 -1.32
N THR A 622 0.03 15.03 -1.54
CA THR A 622 1.36 14.67 -2.07
C THR A 622 2.46 15.02 -1.08
N GLY A 623 3.14 14.04 -0.49
CA GLY A 623 2.91 12.59 -0.58
C GLY A 623 3.42 11.85 0.65
N TRP A 624 3.15 10.55 0.75
CA TRP A 624 3.64 9.67 1.80
C TRP A 624 4.79 8.83 1.27
N ASN A 625 5.80 8.55 2.09
CA ASN A 625 6.97 7.71 1.87
C ASN A 625 7.92 8.06 0.71
N GLU A 626 7.87 9.27 0.16
CA GLU A 626 8.73 9.66 -0.97
C GLU A 626 10.11 10.16 -0.51
N TRP A 627 10.92 9.25 0.00
CA TRP A 627 12.17 9.62 0.63
C TRP A 627 13.35 9.90 -0.29
N VAL A 628 13.23 9.56 -1.57
CA VAL A 628 14.39 9.45 -2.45
C VAL A 628 14.25 10.37 -3.67
N GLY A 629 15.35 10.98 -4.10
CA GLY A 629 15.40 11.90 -5.24
C GLY A 629 16.56 11.57 -6.16
N GLY A 630 16.36 11.81 -7.46
CA GLY A 630 17.39 11.57 -8.48
C GLY A 630 18.32 12.78 -8.63
N ARG A 631 19.63 12.57 -8.64
CA ARG A 631 20.65 13.59 -8.93
C ARG A 631 21.12 13.49 -10.37
N TRP A 632 21.00 14.60 -11.11
CA TRP A 632 21.28 14.65 -12.54
C TRP A 632 22.28 15.75 -12.90
N GLU A 633 23.12 15.47 -13.90
CA GLU A 633 23.99 16.46 -14.54
C GLU A 633 23.20 17.25 -15.57
N HIS A 634 23.33 18.58 -15.57
CA HIS A 634 22.78 19.45 -16.60
C HIS A 634 23.72 19.54 -17.80
N TYR A 635 23.24 19.25 -19.02
CA TYR A 635 24.08 19.25 -20.22
C TYR A 635 23.37 19.86 -21.44
N GLU A 636 24.16 20.24 -22.44
CA GLU A 636 23.63 20.92 -23.63
C GLU A 636 22.76 19.95 -24.44
N GLY A 637 21.48 20.30 -24.65
CA GLY A 637 20.54 19.47 -25.40
C GLY A 637 19.77 18.43 -24.59
N ASP A 638 19.80 18.50 -23.25
CA ASP A 638 18.95 17.69 -22.36
C ASP A 638 17.45 18.05 -22.42
N GLY A 639 17.09 19.10 -23.17
CA GLY A 639 15.70 19.54 -23.36
C GLY A 639 15.16 20.37 -22.19
N LEU A 640 16.01 20.72 -21.22
CA LEU A 640 15.66 21.50 -20.05
C LEU A 640 16.32 22.89 -20.11
N ASP A 641 15.72 23.82 -20.85
CA ASP A 641 16.21 25.20 -20.89
C ASP A 641 16.05 25.87 -19.51
N GLY A 642 17.17 26.24 -18.88
CA GLY A 642 17.17 27.04 -17.65
C GLY A 642 16.85 26.25 -16.38
N VAL A 643 17.31 25.00 -16.26
CA VAL A 643 17.24 24.20 -15.02
C VAL A 643 17.69 25.03 -13.83
N GLN A 644 16.91 24.97 -12.75
CA GLN A 644 17.24 25.60 -11.48
C GLN A 644 17.36 24.55 -10.41
N HIS A 645 18.16 24.85 -9.40
CA HIS A 645 18.20 24.13 -8.15
C HIS A 645 18.08 25.15 -7.02
N LEU A 646 17.03 25.03 -6.20
CA LEU A 646 16.72 25.93 -5.09
C LEU A 646 16.56 27.39 -5.56
N GLY A 647 15.93 27.58 -6.72
CA GLY A 647 15.76 28.88 -7.39
C GLY A 647 17.04 29.46 -8.01
N VAL A 648 18.15 28.71 -8.05
CA VAL A 648 19.42 29.13 -8.65
C VAL A 648 19.65 28.42 -9.99
N PRO A 649 19.89 29.12 -11.11
CA PRO A 649 20.22 28.49 -12.39
C PRO A 649 21.43 27.58 -12.29
N VAL A 650 21.30 26.36 -12.80
CA VAL A 650 22.34 25.34 -12.81
C VAL A 650 23.16 25.51 -14.10
N PRO A 651 24.48 25.71 -14.03
CA PRO A 651 25.31 25.81 -15.24
C PRO A 651 25.46 24.46 -15.93
N ILE A 652 25.77 24.47 -17.23
CA ILE A 652 26.15 23.26 -17.98
C ILE A 652 27.35 22.57 -17.30
N GLY A 653 27.26 21.27 -17.07
CA GLY A 653 28.17 20.46 -16.26
C GLY A 653 27.95 20.54 -14.75
N GLY A 654 26.95 21.32 -14.31
CA GLY A 654 26.46 21.36 -12.94
C GLY A 654 25.48 20.23 -12.64
N TYR A 655 25.07 20.11 -11.37
CA TYR A 655 24.14 19.08 -10.92
C TYR A 655 22.91 19.68 -10.26
N TYR A 656 21.78 18.98 -10.38
CA TYR A 656 20.51 19.29 -9.74
C TYR A 656 19.86 18.01 -9.21
N PHE A 657 18.92 18.19 -8.29
CA PHE A 657 18.07 17.12 -7.80
C PHE A 657 16.67 17.26 -8.40
N VAL A 658 16.06 16.12 -8.69
CA VAL A 658 14.68 15.98 -9.12
C VAL A 658 13.89 15.37 -7.96
N ASP A 659 12.66 15.84 -7.80
CA ASP A 659 11.68 15.41 -6.80
C ASP A 659 11.99 15.77 -5.34
N GLN A 660 13.11 15.29 -4.81
CA GLN A 660 13.46 15.36 -3.40
C GLN A 660 14.90 15.83 -3.21
N TYR A 661 15.18 16.61 -2.16
CA TYR A 661 16.55 17.05 -1.86
C TYR A 661 16.90 17.04 -0.38
N ASN A 662 16.22 17.83 0.44
CA ASN A 662 16.46 17.92 1.88
C ASN A 662 15.14 18.26 2.61
N GLN A 663 15.20 18.49 3.91
CA GLN A 663 14.02 18.81 4.73
C GLN A 663 13.17 19.97 4.18
N GLU A 664 13.81 21.01 3.63
CA GLU A 664 13.11 22.18 3.06
C GLU A 664 12.51 21.90 1.67
N TYR A 665 13.16 21.08 0.85
CA TYR A 665 12.76 20.80 -0.53
C TYR A 665 12.42 19.32 -0.72
N SER A 666 11.46 18.89 0.09
CA SER A 666 10.85 17.57 0.05
C SER A 666 9.33 17.68 0.18
N ARG A 667 8.57 16.83 -0.51
CA ARG A 667 7.09 16.75 -0.38
C ARG A 667 6.61 15.64 0.54
N ASP A 668 7.54 14.91 1.17
CA ASP A 668 7.22 13.73 1.97
C ASP A 668 6.62 14.09 3.34
N ILE A 669 5.58 13.36 3.75
CA ILE A 669 4.84 13.59 5.01
C ILE A 669 5.21 12.55 6.07
N GLU A 670 5.84 11.43 5.66
CA GLU A 670 6.24 10.37 6.59
C GLU A 670 7.21 10.90 7.67
N PRO A 671 7.09 10.45 8.94
CA PRO A 671 7.93 10.97 10.00
C PRO A 671 9.45 10.81 9.82
N MET A 672 10.18 11.87 10.18
CA MET A 672 11.64 12.00 10.00
C MET A 672 12.42 11.87 11.31
N GLU A 673 13.50 11.10 11.32
CA GLU A 673 14.42 11.06 12.47
C GLU A 673 15.28 12.33 12.54
N GLY A 674 15.32 12.98 13.71
CA GLY A 674 16.23 14.11 14.01
C GLY A 674 15.89 15.44 13.32
N GLY A 675 14.78 15.51 12.58
CA GLY A 675 14.25 16.72 11.95
C GLY A 675 12.90 17.13 12.53
N HIS A 676 11.89 17.23 11.67
CA HIS A 676 10.53 17.65 12.04
C HIS A 676 9.64 16.52 12.60
N THR A 677 10.21 15.34 12.86
CA THR A 677 9.49 14.15 13.35
C THR A 677 8.17 13.94 12.60
N ASP A 678 7.05 14.00 13.28
CA ASP A 678 5.68 13.78 12.83
C ASP A 678 4.86 15.07 12.71
N ASN A 679 5.49 16.26 12.72
CA ASN A 679 4.77 17.53 12.58
C ASN A 679 3.92 17.59 11.30
N TYR A 680 4.44 17.13 10.16
CA TYR A 680 3.69 17.09 8.90
C TYR A 680 2.59 16.02 8.90
N TYR A 681 2.79 14.91 9.61
CA TYR A 681 1.77 13.87 9.79
C TYR A 681 0.57 14.43 10.57
N PHE A 682 0.78 15.09 11.70
CA PHE A 682 -0.31 15.70 12.47
C PHE A 682 -0.94 16.91 11.79
N GLN A 683 -0.18 17.69 11.02
CA GLN A 683 -0.73 18.75 10.16
C GLN A 683 -1.64 18.19 9.06
N MET A 684 -1.26 17.07 8.45
CA MET A 684 -2.11 16.35 7.50
C MET A 684 -3.39 15.83 8.18
N ILE A 685 -3.29 15.27 9.39
CA ILE A 685 -4.46 14.81 10.14
C ILE A 685 -5.41 15.97 10.47
N ASP A 686 -4.90 17.14 10.87
CA ASP A 686 -5.75 18.36 11.05
C ASP A 686 -6.52 18.69 9.77
N ALA A 687 -5.83 18.69 8.62
CA ALA A 687 -6.45 18.94 7.33
C ALA A 687 -7.54 17.90 6.99
N VAL A 688 -7.24 16.62 7.18
CA VAL A 688 -8.19 15.53 6.91
C VAL A 688 -9.40 15.65 7.82
N ARG A 689 -9.21 15.82 9.13
CA ARG A 689 -10.32 15.96 10.10
C ARG A 689 -11.22 17.14 9.78
N ARG A 690 -10.68 18.31 9.40
CA ARG A 690 -11.48 19.47 8.97
C ARG A 690 -12.21 19.23 7.66
N TYR A 691 -11.61 18.45 6.76
CA TYR A 691 -12.17 18.14 5.45
C TYR A 691 -13.29 17.10 5.55
N THR A 692 -13.08 16.03 6.30
CA THR A 692 -14.02 14.90 6.44
C THR A 692 -14.96 15.03 7.61
N GLY A 693 -14.75 15.96 8.56
CA GLY A 693 -15.45 15.89 9.84
C GLY A 693 -14.90 14.77 10.73
N VAL A 694 -15.36 14.73 11.99
CA VAL A 694 -14.99 13.69 12.98
C VAL A 694 -16.20 13.30 13.84
N GLU A 695 -16.13 12.13 14.46
CA GLU A 695 -17.10 11.69 15.46
C GLU A 695 -16.93 12.39 16.81
N ALA A 696 -18.02 12.40 17.60
CA ALA A 696 -17.98 12.93 18.95
C ALA A 696 -17.27 11.92 19.88
N PRO A 697 -16.32 12.35 20.72
CA PRO A 697 -15.73 11.46 21.71
C PRO A 697 -16.82 10.84 22.60
N PRO A 698 -16.81 9.52 22.82
CA PRO A 698 -17.85 8.87 23.61
C PRO A 698 -17.81 9.35 25.06
N SER A 699 -18.99 9.55 25.65
CA SER A 699 -19.09 10.02 27.05
C SER A 699 -18.69 8.92 28.04
N ALA A 700 -17.98 9.29 29.10
CA ALA A 700 -17.72 8.38 30.22
C ALA A 700 -19.02 7.89 30.86
N GLY A 701 -19.05 6.60 31.19
CA GLY A 701 -20.13 5.99 31.95
C GLY A 701 -20.25 6.57 33.37
N GLY A 702 -21.30 6.15 34.08
CA GLY A 702 -21.49 6.51 35.48
C GLY A 702 -20.35 6.02 36.38
N ALA A 703 -20.21 6.61 37.57
CA ALA A 703 -19.21 6.20 38.54
C ALA A 703 -19.32 4.70 38.88
N LYS A 704 -18.18 4.01 38.88
CA LYS A 704 -18.06 2.57 39.09
C LYS A 704 -16.77 2.29 39.87
N THR A 705 -16.91 1.67 41.04
CA THR A 705 -15.78 1.12 41.81
C THR A 705 -15.39 -0.24 41.24
N ILE A 706 -14.10 -0.43 41.02
CA ILE A 706 -13.51 -1.70 40.57
C ILE A 706 -12.73 -2.36 41.72
N ALA A 707 -12.90 -3.67 41.89
CA ALA A 707 -12.05 -4.47 42.77
C ALA A 707 -10.74 -4.82 42.04
N ILE A 708 -9.59 -4.67 42.70
CA ILE A 708 -8.28 -5.09 42.16
C ILE A 708 -8.01 -6.51 42.64
N ASP A 709 -8.66 -7.49 42.02
CA ASP A 709 -8.65 -8.90 42.44
C ASP A 709 -8.42 -9.91 41.29
N GLY A 710 -8.32 -9.43 40.04
CA GLY A 710 -8.06 -10.23 38.86
C GLY A 710 -9.31 -10.89 38.29
N ALA A 711 -10.50 -10.50 38.76
CA ALA A 711 -11.77 -10.87 38.16
C ALA A 711 -12.32 -9.70 37.31
N PHE A 712 -12.11 -9.77 36.00
CA PHE A 712 -12.35 -8.63 35.11
C PHE A 712 -13.82 -8.36 34.73
N SER A 713 -14.78 -9.16 35.21
CA SER A 713 -16.21 -8.98 34.89
C SER A 713 -16.80 -7.64 35.37
N ASP A 714 -16.14 -6.95 36.30
CA ASP A 714 -16.55 -5.62 36.73
C ASP A 714 -16.43 -4.56 35.62
N TRP A 715 -15.61 -4.83 34.59
CA TRP A 715 -15.33 -3.97 33.43
C TRP A 715 -16.33 -4.12 32.27
N ASP A 716 -17.19 -5.15 32.29
CA ASP A 716 -18.12 -5.47 31.18
C ASP A 716 -19.05 -4.30 30.82
N LEU A 717 -19.42 -3.48 31.81
CA LEU A 717 -20.33 -2.33 31.65
C LEU A 717 -19.63 -0.98 31.74
N VAL A 718 -18.30 -0.94 31.79
CA VAL A 718 -17.53 0.30 31.82
C VAL A 718 -17.41 0.86 30.40
N THR A 719 -17.72 2.15 30.26
CA THR A 719 -17.65 2.89 29.00
C THR A 719 -16.91 4.23 29.19
N PRO A 720 -16.27 4.77 28.14
CA PRO A 720 -16.06 4.15 26.83
C PRO A 720 -15.04 3.01 26.87
N GLU A 721 -15.07 2.21 25.80
CA GLU A 721 -13.99 1.28 25.45
C GLU A 721 -13.08 2.00 24.45
N PHE A 722 -11.78 2.03 24.75
CA PHE A 722 -10.72 2.54 23.88
C PHE A 722 -10.01 1.36 23.24
N ARG A 723 -9.57 1.52 21.99
CA ARG A 723 -9.21 0.40 21.12
C ARG A 723 -7.94 0.71 20.35
N ASP A 724 -7.11 -0.31 20.19
CA ASP A 724 -5.84 -0.18 19.50
C ASP A 724 -5.73 -1.05 18.25
N THR A 725 -4.70 -0.76 17.44
CA THR A 725 -4.43 -1.45 16.18
C THR A 725 -4.09 -2.92 16.42
N LEU A 726 -4.76 -3.82 15.70
CA LEU A 726 -4.51 -5.25 15.85
C LEU A 726 -3.17 -5.64 15.22
N GLY A 727 -2.28 -6.27 15.99
CA GLY A 727 -1.08 -6.92 15.45
C GLY A 727 0.06 -5.97 15.05
N ASP A 728 0.06 -4.73 15.52
CA ASP A 728 1.15 -3.76 15.37
C ASP A 728 2.42 -4.15 16.16
N THR A 729 2.36 -5.18 17.00
CA THR A 729 3.55 -5.85 17.57
C THR A 729 4.32 -6.76 16.61
N PHE A 730 3.99 -6.74 15.31
CA PHE A 730 4.68 -7.51 14.27
C PHE A 730 6.20 -7.28 14.31
N HIS A 731 6.99 -8.37 14.23
CA HIS A 731 8.46 -8.27 14.27
C HIS A 731 9.05 -7.95 12.91
N ARG A 732 10.06 -7.08 12.90
CA ARG A 732 10.80 -6.73 11.68
C ARG A 732 12.04 -7.60 11.53
N ASN A 733 12.22 -8.19 10.36
CA ASN A 733 13.47 -8.81 9.94
C ASN A 733 13.61 -8.66 8.42
N HIS A 734 14.18 -7.55 7.99
CA HIS A 734 14.27 -7.20 6.57
C HIS A 734 15.59 -6.51 6.24
N ASP A 735 16.09 -6.70 5.02
CA ASP A 735 17.24 -5.95 4.53
C ASP A 735 16.87 -4.48 4.28
N GLY A 736 17.83 -3.58 4.48
CA GLY A 736 17.68 -2.17 4.14
C GLY A 736 18.12 -1.88 2.71
N TRP A 737 17.93 -0.64 2.27
CA TRP A 737 18.41 -0.20 0.96
C TRP A 737 19.94 -0.30 0.85
N GLY A 738 20.44 -1.11 -0.08
CA GLY A 738 21.86 -1.15 -0.43
C GLY A 738 22.70 -1.79 0.68
N THR A 739 23.57 -1.01 1.33
CA THR A 739 24.36 -1.48 2.49
C THR A 739 23.71 -1.14 3.84
N ALA A 740 22.50 -0.59 3.83
CA ALA A 740 21.71 -0.41 5.04
C ALA A 740 21.16 -1.75 5.55
N GLY A 741 20.86 -1.80 6.84
CA GLY A 741 20.37 -3.01 7.50
C GLY A 741 21.45 -4.09 7.69
N PRO A 742 21.04 -5.35 7.93
CA PRO A 742 19.65 -5.79 8.11
C PRO A 742 18.99 -5.09 9.30
N TYR A 743 17.70 -4.81 9.19
CA TYR A 743 16.88 -4.25 10.26
C TYR A 743 16.15 -5.38 10.98
N ILE A 744 16.49 -5.57 12.25
CA ILE A 744 15.90 -6.59 13.11
C ILE A 744 15.29 -5.89 14.32
N ASN A 745 13.97 -5.98 14.46
CA ASN A 745 13.24 -5.49 15.62
C ASN A 745 12.29 -6.58 16.13
N ASN A 746 12.65 -7.18 17.27
CA ASN A 746 11.85 -8.21 17.96
C ASN A 746 11.27 -7.69 19.28
N THR A 747 11.06 -6.37 19.39
CA THR A 747 10.62 -5.75 20.64
C THR A 747 9.10 -5.86 20.84
N GLY A 748 8.32 -6.02 19.77
CA GLY A 748 6.86 -6.15 19.83
C GLY A 748 6.42 -7.30 20.74
N ARG A 749 5.57 -6.99 21.71
CA ARG A 749 4.91 -7.92 22.65
C ARG A 749 3.77 -7.19 23.35
N ASN A 750 2.88 -7.94 24.00
CA ASN A 750 1.74 -7.37 24.73
C ASN A 750 0.81 -6.48 23.85
N ASP A 751 0.53 -6.94 22.63
CA ASP A 751 -0.40 -6.36 21.63
C ASP A 751 -1.72 -5.90 22.28
N PHE A 752 -1.85 -4.60 22.53
CA PHE A 752 -2.98 -3.96 23.21
C PHE A 752 -4.23 -4.06 22.32
N LEU A 753 -5.37 -4.32 22.95
CA LEU A 753 -6.65 -4.43 22.23
C LEU A 753 -7.72 -3.52 22.82
N ASP A 754 -7.97 -3.66 24.13
CA ASP A 754 -9.11 -3.04 24.79
C ASP A 754 -8.64 -2.33 26.05
N MET A 755 -8.89 -1.02 26.15
CA MET A 755 -8.60 -0.23 27.34
C MET A 755 -9.86 0.44 27.86
N LYS A 756 -9.95 0.57 29.17
CA LYS A 756 -11.11 1.19 29.84
C LYS A 756 -10.66 2.01 31.04
N VAL A 757 -11.44 3.05 31.33
CA VAL A 757 -11.24 3.90 32.50
C VAL A 757 -12.55 3.98 33.30
N ALA A 758 -12.46 3.67 34.59
CA ALA A 758 -13.55 3.84 35.54
C ALA A 758 -13.14 4.77 36.67
N ARG A 759 -14.12 5.31 37.40
CA ARG A 759 -13.86 6.22 38.51
C ARG A 759 -14.88 6.08 39.62
N ASP A 760 -14.44 6.38 40.84
CA ASP A 760 -15.31 6.61 41.98
C ASP A 760 -14.92 7.88 42.74
N ALA A 761 -15.44 8.05 43.97
CA ALA A 761 -15.17 9.22 44.79
C ALA A 761 -13.69 9.40 45.19
N THR A 762 -12.87 8.34 45.11
CA THR A 762 -11.50 8.33 45.65
C THR A 762 -10.47 7.90 44.61
N TYR A 763 -10.85 7.05 43.67
CA TYR A 763 -9.93 6.39 42.75
C TYR A 763 -10.35 6.57 41.28
N ILE A 764 -9.35 6.56 40.42
CA ILE A 764 -9.48 6.23 39.00
C ILE A 764 -8.90 4.83 38.81
N TYR A 765 -9.54 4.06 37.96
CA TYR A 765 -9.20 2.69 37.64
C TYR A 765 -8.90 2.61 36.16
N PHE A 766 -7.82 1.91 35.82
CA PHE A 766 -7.42 1.66 34.44
C PHE A 766 -7.42 0.16 34.17
N TYR A 767 -7.82 -0.20 32.97
CA TYR A 767 -7.82 -1.56 32.45
C TYR A 767 -7.15 -1.57 31.08
N ALA A 768 -6.38 -2.63 30.82
CA ALA A 768 -5.89 -2.96 29.50
C ALA A 768 -5.97 -4.47 29.28
N LYS A 769 -6.29 -4.85 28.05
CA LYS A 769 -6.30 -6.23 27.57
C LYS A 769 -5.42 -6.35 26.35
N THR A 770 -4.69 -7.46 26.27
CA THR A 770 -3.81 -7.79 25.15
C THR A 770 -4.34 -8.98 24.35
N ARG A 771 -3.84 -9.15 23.12
CA ARG A 771 -4.21 -10.27 22.23
C ARG A 771 -3.83 -11.62 22.80
N ASP A 772 -2.57 -11.72 23.22
CA ASP A 772 -2.00 -12.90 23.87
C ASP A 772 -1.84 -12.69 25.37
N ASN A 773 -1.51 -13.77 26.10
CA ASN A 773 -1.18 -13.68 27.52
C ASN A 773 -0.03 -12.69 27.77
N LEU A 774 -0.17 -11.86 28.81
CA LEU A 774 0.81 -10.86 29.20
C LEU A 774 2.17 -11.49 29.50
N THR A 775 3.24 -10.81 29.10
CA THR A 775 4.60 -11.15 29.52
C THR A 775 4.82 -10.87 31.01
N SER A 776 6.01 -11.21 31.53
CA SER A 776 6.27 -11.13 32.96
C SER A 776 6.34 -9.67 33.44
N TYR A 777 5.72 -9.36 34.59
CA TYR A 777 5.83 -8.03 35.23
C TYR A 777 7.26 -7.64 35.62
N THR A 778 8.20 -8.58 35.59
CA THR A 778 9.63 -8.34 35.84
C THR A 778 10.38 -7.89 34.59
N ASP A 779 9.74 -7.92 33.43
CA ASP A 779 10.34 -7.46 32.18
C ASP A 779 10.51 -5.92 32.23
N SER A 780 11.53 -5.41 31.53
CA SER A 780 11.77 -3.97 31.46
C SER A 780 10.66 -3.25 30.71
N ASN A 781 10.29 -2.05 31.19
CA ASN A 781 9.30 -1.18 30.55
C ASN A 781 7.97 -1.90 30.26
N TRP A 782 7.53 -2.75 31.18
CA TRP A 782 6.35 -3.58 31.03
C TRP A 782 5.07 -2.80 31.35
N MET A 783 4.13 -2.77 30.40
CA MET A 783 2.77 -2.21 30.56
C MET A 783 2.76 -0.84 31.26
N MET A 784 3.48 0.13 30.71
CA MET A 784 3.58 1.47 31.27
C MET A 784 2.35 2.30 30.89
N LEU A 785 1.85 3.10 31.83
CA LEU A 785 0.70 3.99 31.62
C LEU A 785 1.14 5.44 31.84
N PHE A 786 1.15 6.21 30.76
CA PHE A 786 1.39 7.65 30.76
C PHE A 786 0.06 8.39 30.84
N ILE A 787 -0.01 9.43 31.68
CA ILE A 787 -1.22 10.21 31.91
C ILE A 787 -0.88 11.69 31.82
N ASN A 788 -1.53 12.38 30.89
CA ASN A 788 -1.68 13.83 30.91
C ASN A 788 -2.84 14.15 31.83
N SER A 789 -2.52 14.63 33.03
CA SER A 789 -3.46 14.72 34.13
C SER A 789 -4.24 16.02 34.15
N ASP A 790 -3.85 17.03 33.37
CA ASP A 790 -4.52 18.32 33.27
C ASP A 790 -4.97 18.68 31.84
N GLN A 791 -4.70 17.79 30.87
CA GLN A 791 -4.94 17.97 29.43
C GLN A 791 -4.16 19.16 28.84
N GLU A 792 -3.03 19.52 29.46
CA GLU A 792 -2.12 20.56 28.96
C GLU A 792 -0.88 19.88 28.38
N HIS A 793 -0.51 20.23 27.14
CA HIS A 793 0.69 19.66 26.52
C HIS A 793 1.97 20.36 27.03
N ALA A 794 1.85 21.60 27.49
CA ALA A 794 2.97 22.40 27.98
C ALA A 794 3.56 21.91 29.33
N THR A 795 2.88 20.99 30.02
CA THR A 795 3.29 20.39 31.29
C THR A 795 3.82 18.97 31.09
N GLY A 796 4.71 18.53 31.99
CA GLY A 796 5.23 17.16 31.96
C GLY A 796 6.22 16.86 30.83
N TRP A 797 6.35 15.59 30.46
CA TRP A 797 7.13 15.12 29.32
C TRP A 797 6.18 14.83 28.16
N GLU A 798 6.25 15.57 27.06
CA GLU A 798 5.33 15.42 25.91
C GLU A 798 3.85 15.51 26.32
N GLY A 799 3.53 16.35 27.33
CA GLY A 799 2.19 16.47 27.92
C GLY A 799 1.92 15.51 29.10
N TYR A 800 2.75 14.49 29.33
CA TYR A 800 2.52 13.52 30.39
C TYR A 800 3.09 13.97 31.73
N ASP A 801 2.22 14.22 32.70
CA ASP A 801 2.60 14.60 34.07
C ASP A 801 2.94 13.37 34.93
N VAL A 802 2.29 12.25 34.64
CA VAL A 802 2.28 11.07 35.50
C VAL A 802 2.63 9.82 34.69
N LEU A 803 3.49 8.99 35.27
CA LEU A 803 3.85 7.67 34.76
C LEU A 803 3.56 6.61 35.82
N VAL A 804 2.68 5.68 35.49
CA VAL A 804 2.31 4.54 36.32
C VAL A 804 2.97 3.28 35.75
N ASN A 805 3.35 2.38 36.66
CA ASN A 805 3.78 1.02 36.34
C ASN A 805 5.16 0.83 35.70
N ARG A 806 6.01 1.86 35.68
CA ARG A 806 7.39 1.72 35.17
C ARG A 806 8.23 0.70 35.95
N TYR A 807 8.02 0.59 37.27
CA TYR A 807 8.79 -0.30 38.14
C TYR A 807 7.86 -1.12 39.07
N PRO A 808 7.28 -2.23 38.58
CA PRO A 808 6.51 -3.14 39.42
C PRO A 808 7.36 -3.70 40.57
N GLY A 809 6.97 -3.41 41.82
CA GLY A 809 7.71 -3.84 43.01
C GLY A 809 7.35 -5.26 43.46
N SER A 810 6.17 -5.75 43.07
CA SER A 810 5.67 -7.10 43.31
C SER A 810 4.53 -7.39 42.35
N SER A 811 4.01 -8.62 42.31
CA SER A 811 2.83 -9.00 41.51
C SER A 811 1.50 -8.33 41.90
N SER A 812 1.52 -7.35 42.82
CA SER A 812 0.31 -6.65 43.29
C SER A 812 0.51 -5.16 43.60
N GLN A 813 1.75 -4.67 43.49
CA GLN A 813 2.10 -3.29 43.82
C GLN A 813 3.14 -2.73 42.85
N THR A 814 2.89 -1.51 42.39
CA THR A 814 3.73 -0.82 41.40
C THR A 814 3.94 0.66 41.75
N THR A 815 4.71 1.36 40.92
CA THR A 815 5.07 2.76 41.09
C THR A 815 4.09 3.73 40.45
N LEU A 816 4.03 4.93 41.02
CA LEU A 816 3.58 6.16 40.38
C LEU A 816 4.73 7.17 40.45
N GLU A 817 5.01 7.78 39.32
CA GLU A 817 6.05 8.79 39.16
C GLU A 817 5.44 10.06 38.55
N GLU A 818 5.99 11.21 38.90
CA GLU A 818 5.56 12.51 38.39
C GLU A 818 6.74 13.24 37.74
N THR A 819 6.46 14.06 36.73
CA THR A 819 7.42 15.01 36.18
C THR A 819 6.76 16.35 35.87
N SER A 820 7.55 17.43 35.87
CA SER A 820 7.08 18.76 35.48
C SER A 820 7.57 19.20 34.11
N SER A 821 8.60 18.53 33.56
CA SER A 821 9.23 18.87 32.28
C SER A 821 10.27 17.82 31.90
N GLY A 822 10.25 17.35 30.65
CA GLY A 822 11.27 16.45 30.11
C GLY A 822 11.31 15.09 30.81
N TRP A 823 12.19 14.18 30.39
CA TRP A 823 12.28 12.84 31.00
C TRP A 823 12.97 12.84 32.38
N SER A 824 12.35 13.48 33.37
CA SER A 824 12.85 13.57 34.75
C SER A 824 11.77 13.14 35.74
N TRP A 825 11.58 11.82 35.83
CA TRP A 825 10.54 11.20 36.64
C TRP A 825 10.95 11.07 38.10
N THR A 826 10.05 11.46 39.01
CA THR A 826 10.22 11.32 40.46
C THR A 826 9.15 10.40 41.02
N THR A 827 9.54 9.27 41.61
CA THR A 827 8.60 8.35 42.25
C THR A 827 7.91 9.00 43.46
N THR A 828 6.58 9.16 43.38
CA THR A 828 5.75 9.70 44.48
C THR A 828 5.02 8.62 45.26
N SER A 829 4.85 7.42 44.68
CA SER A 829 4.31 6.24 45.35
C SER A 829 4.95 4.95 44.84
N THR A 830 5.13 3.97 45.73
CA THR A 830 5.52 2.59 45.38
C THR A 830 4.43 1.57 45.74
N ALA A 831 3.21 2.05 46.02
CA ALA A 831 2.12 1.27 46.59
C ALA A 831 0.84 1.38 45.76
N ILE A 832 0.95 1.65 44.45
CA ILE A 832 -0.19 1.59 43.53
C ILE A 832 -0.60 0.13 43.39
N SER A 833 -1.88 -0.16 43.64
CA SER A 833 -2.40 -1.53 43.53
C SER A 833 -2.67 -1.87 42.08
N TYR A 834 -2.19 -3.02 41.64
CA TYR A 834 -2.55 -3.58 40.34
C TYR A 834 -2.68 -5.10 40.46
N ILE A 835 -3.28 -5.73 39.46
CA ILE A 835 -3.20 -7.18 39.26
C ILE A 835 -3.28 -7.48 37.78
N ALA A 836 -2.52 -8.49 37.35
CA ALA A 836 -2.49 -8.98 35.97
C ALA A 836 -2.73 -10.48 35.97
N SER A 837 -3.58 -10.97 35.08
CA SER A 837 -3.93 -12.38 34.96
C SER A 837 -4.34 -12.69 33.53
N GLY A 838 -3.73 -13.73 32.94
CA GLY A 838 -3.94 -14.05 31.52
C GLY A 838 -3.43 -12.93 30.63
N ASN A 839 -4.33 -12.33 29.85
CA ASN A 839 -4.08 -11.23 28.94
C ASN A 839 -4.66 -9.89 29.42
N GLU A 840 -4.98 -9.76 30.71
CA GLU A 840 -5.67 -8.58 31.25
C GLU A 840 -4.94 -8.01 32.48
N ILE A 841 -4.94 -6.69 32.62
CA ILE A 841 -4.39 -5.95 33.76
C ILE A 841 -5.38 -4.88 34.23
N GLU A 842 -5.49 -4.71 35.55
CA GLU A 842 -6.22 -3.61 36.17
C GLU A 842 -5.37 -2.88 37.22
N ILE A 843 -5.47 -1.55 37.23
CA ILE A 843 -4.70 -0.64 38.09
C ILE A 843 -5.64 0.31 38.81
N ARG A 844 -5.41 0.57 40.10
CA ARG A 844 -6.13 1.57 40.89
C ARG A 844 -5.21 2.71 41.32
N VAL A 845 -5.53 3.92 40.87
CA VAL A 845 -4.79 5.15 41.15
C VAL A 845 -5.62 6.10 42.03
N PRO A 846 -5.11 6.56 43.18
CA PRO A 846 -5.81 7.59 43.97
C PRO A 846 -5.91 8.92 43.20
N ARG A 847 -7.11 9.48 43.11
CA ARG A 847 -7.37 10.76 42.39
C ARG A 847 -6.50 11.90 42.91
N SER A 848 -6.26 11.93 44.22
CA SER A 848 -5.44 12.94 44.88
C SER A 848 -3.96 12.93 44.48
N LEU A 849 -3.46 11.82 43.93
CA LEU A 849 -2.07 11.71 43.46
C LEU A 849 -1.90 12.20 42.01
N ILE A 850 -2.98 12.33 41.26
CA ILE A 850 -2.95 12.70 39.84
C ILE A 850 -3.77 13.95 39.55
N GLY A 851 -3.99 14.81 40.55
CA GLY A 851 -4.67 16.10 40.35
C GLY A 851 -6.18 16.03 40.06
N GLN A 852 -6.80 14.86 40.08
CA GLN A 852 -8.19 14.65 39.60
C GLN A 852 -9.30 14.85 40.67
N GLY A 853 -9.08 15.70 41.68
CA GLY A 853 -10.10 16.03 42.69
C GLY A 853 -10.59 14.84 43.54
N SER A 854 -11.84 14.91 44.02
CA SER A 854 -12.49 13.86 44.82
C SER A 854 -14.02 13.87 44.71
N GLY A 855 -14.71 12.85 45.23
CA GLY A 855 -16.16 12.81 45.25
C GLY A 855 -16.76 12.87 43.84
N ASP A 856 -17.70 13.80 43.64
CA ASP A 856 -18.40 14.00 42.37
C ASP A 856 -17.68 14.94 41.41
N ASP A 857 -16.48 15.47 41.78
CA ASP A 857 -15.68 16.35 40.92
C ASP A 857 -15.51 15.71 39.53
N PRO A 858 -15.62 16.49 38.44
CA PRO A 858 -15.41 15.99 37.10
C PRO A 858 -13.97 15.47 36.96
N VAL A 859 -13.83 14.42 36.15
CA VAL A 859 -12.55 13.88 35.72
C VAL A 859 -12.35 14.26 34.27
N ALA A 860 -11.15 14.73 33.93
CA ALA A 860 -10.71 15.03 32.58
C ALA A 860 -9.20 14.75 32.50
N LEU A 861 -8.82 13.75 31.71
CA LEU A 861 -7.43 13.34 31.50
C LEU A 861 -7.28 12.76 30.10
N ASP A 862 -6.06 12.81 29.59
CA ASP A 862 -5.64 12.07 28.41
C ASP A 862 -4.61 11.01 28.82
N PHE A 863 -4.58 9.85 28.16
CA PHE A 863 -3.71 8.76 28.56
C PHE A 863 -3.25 7.89 27.38
N HIS A 864 -2.09 7.26 27.61
CA HIS A 864 -1.40 6.42 26.65
C HIS A 864 -0.77 5.21 27.34
N TRP A 865 -0.91 4.03 26.76
CA TRP A 865 -0.21 2.82 27.19
C TRP A 865 0.98 2.54 26.28
N ALA A 866 2.11 2.15 26.86
CA ALA A 866 3.25 1.68 26.09
C ALA A 866 3.89 0.46 26.76
N ASP A 867 4.31 -0.51 25.95
CA ASP A 867 5.10 -1.66 26.39
C ASP A 867 6.45 -1.68 25.66
N ASN A 868 7.51 -2.00 26.40
CA ASN A 868 8.84 -2.28 25.86
C ASN A 868 9.45 -1.18 24.96
N ILE A 869 9.26 0.10 25.30
CA ILE A 869 10.07 1.17 24.71
C ILE A 869 11.57 0.87 24.93
N GLN A 870 12.43 1.22 23.97
CA GLN A 870 13.86 0.89 24.03
C GLN A 870 14.75 2.07 24.40
N ALA A 871 14.24 3.30 24.28
CA ALA A 871 14.91 4.52 24.68
C ALA A 871 14.06 5.35 25.65
N ASN A 872 14.76 6.17 26.44
CA ASN A 872 14.15 7.17 27.31
C ASN A 872 14.20 8.52 26.60
N ASP A 873 13.28 9.44 26.94
CA ASP A 873 13.28 10.81 26.42
C ASP A 873 13.21 10.90 24.89
N ASP A 874 12.46 9.97 24.30
CA ASP A 874 12.32 9.86 22.86
C ASP A 874 10.91 9.41 22.53
N ILE A 875 10.11 10.34 21.99
CA ILE A 875 8.72 10.05 21.66
C ILE A 875 8.61 9.09 20.47
N ILE A 876 9.65 8.96 19.63
CA ILE A 876 9.69 8.02 18.48
C ILE A 876 9.46 6.58 18.92
N GLN A 877 9.78 6.26 20.18
CA GLN A 877 9.57 4.93 20.73
C GLN A 877 8.11 4.46 20.61
N PHE A 878 7.14 5.37 20.73
CA PHE A 878 5.71 5.06 20.61
C PHE A 878 5.27 4.72 19.17
N GLY A 879 6.16 4.79 18.17
CA GLY A 879 5.85 4.43 16.78
C GLY A 879 6.78 3.39 16.17
N ILE A 880 7.74 2.85 16.93
CA ILE A 880 8.79 1.95 16.41
C ILE A 880 9.01 0.71 17.28
N ASN A 881 8.95 0.83 18.61
CA ASN A 881 9.41 -0.23 19.51
C ASN A 881 8.32 -0.69 20.46
N GLY A 882 8.25 -2.01 20.66
CA GLY A 882 7.29 -2.63 21.56
C GLY A 882 5.88 -2.45 21.04
N ASP A 883 5.02 -1.93 21.89
CA ASP A 883 3.63 -1.62 21.56
C ASP A 883 3.21 -0.28 22.17
N SER A 884 2.29 0.43 21.53
CA SER A 884 1.81 1.76 21.93
C SER A 884 0.34 1.94 21.60
N ALA A 885 -0.47 2.17 22.63
CA ALA A 885 -1.90 2.33 22.51
C ALA A 885 -2.34 3.71 23.03
N PRO A 886 -2.79 4.62 22.16
CA PRO A 886 -2.90 4.49 20.70
C PRO A 886 -1.54 4.70 20.00
N ASN A 887 -1.47 4.43 18.70
CA ASN A 887 -0.25 4.61 17.90
C ASN A 887 0.42 5.99 18.05
N ARG A 888 1.76 6.02 18.11
CA ARG A 888 2.60 7.23 18.04
C ARG A 888 2.23 8.24 19.14
N ARG A 889 2.00 9.53 18.80
CA ARG A 889 1.75 10.62 19.78
C ARG A 889 0.26 10.84 20.05
N PHE A 890 -0.60 9.93 19.60
CA PHE A 890 -2.00 10.00 19.95
C PHE A 890 -2.21 9.64 21.42
N ASP A 891 -3.33 10.12 21.94
CA ASP A 891 -3.82 9.86 23.28
C ASP A 891 -5.32 9.54 23.25
N TYR A 892 -5.75 8.74 24.22
CA TYR A 892 -7.16 8.55 24.51
C TYR A 892 -7.64 9.62 25.49
N ARG A 893 -8.79 10.23 25.21
CA ARG A 893 -9.43 11.21 26.10
C ARG A 893 -10.51 10.56 26.96
N TYR A 894 -10.37 10.68 28.28
CA TYR A 894 -11.42 10.30 29.24
C TYR A 894 -11.96 11.53 29.98
N GLN A 895 -13.28 11.77 29.86
CA GLN A 895 -13.93 12.90 30.51
C GLN A 895 -15.35 12.57 31.00
N THR A 896 -15.70 13.02 32.21
CA THR A 896 -17.03 12.79 32.81
C THR A 896 -18.02 13.92 32.59
N SER A 897 -17.52 15.09 32.21
CA SER A 897 -18.32 16.19 31.70
C SER A 897 -18.13 16.25 30.19
N VAL A 898 -19.20 16.06 29.44
CA VAL A 898 -19.23 16.58 28.06
C VAL A 898 -19.10 18.09 28.22
N LEU A 899 -18.13 18.72 27.56
CA LEU A 899 -18.25 20.15 27.30
C LEU A 899 -19.68 20.35 26.77
N ALA A 900 -20.51 21.08 27.53
CA ALA A 900 -21.83 21.42 27.06
C ALA A 900 -21.63 22.44 25.94
N ASP A 901 -21.35 21.94 24.74
CA ASP A 901 -21.28 22.75 23.55
C ASP A 901 -22.69 23.29 23.31
N THR A 902 -22.86 24.55 23.71
CA THR A 902 -24.06 25.30 23.36
C THR A 902 -23.89 25.69 21.90
N THR A 903 -24.40 24.86 20.99
CA THR A 903 -24.54 25.25 19.59
C THR A 903 -25.50 26.44 19.50
N MET A 904 -25.07 27.53 18.86
CA MET A 904 -25.97 28.60 18.46
C MET A 904 -27.09 28.00 17.59
N ARG A 905 -28.33 28.14 18.07
CA ARG A 905 -29.53 27.69 17.36
C ARG A 905 -29.96 28.78 16.37
N SER A 906 -30.63 28.40 15.28
CA SER A 906 -31.03 29.32 14.22
C SER A 906 -31.73 30.59 14.73
N ASN A 907 -31.42 31.73 14.10
CA ASN A 907 -32.01 33.04 14.38
C ASN A 907 -32.75 33.58 13.13
N GLY A 908 -33.39 34.75 13.26
CA GLY A 908 -34.12 35.42 12.18
C GLY A 908 -33.32 35.72 10.90
N PHE A 909 -31.99 35.57 10.92
CA PHE A 909 -31.06 35.73 9.78
C PHE A 909 -31.50 34.92 8.55
N GLU A 910 -32.12 33.74 8.75
CA GLU A 910 -32.47 32.82 7.65
C GLU A 910 -33.81 33.12 6.96
N THR A 911 -34.63 34.05 7.46
CA THR A 911 -35.92 34.39 6.83
C THR A 911 -35.86 35.55 5.84
N GLY A 912 -34.66 36.10 5.58
CA GLY A 912 -34.44 37.20 4.65
C GLY A 912 -35.05 38.54 5.11
N ILE A 913 -35.27 38.71 6.42
CA ILE A 913 -35.79 39.96 6.98
C ILE A 913 -34.61 40.91 7.23
N PRO A 914 -34.53 42.08 6.57
CA PRO A 914 -33.28 42.85 6.56
C PRO A 914 -32.97 43.59 7.87
N TYR A 915 -33.93 43.78 8.80
CA TYR A 915 -33.77 44.62 10.00
C TYR A 915 -34.74 44.26 11.15
N GLY A 916 -34.25 44.15 12.41
CA GLY A 916 -35.04 43.97 13.65
C GLY A 916 -34.26 43.31 14.81
N ASP A 917 -34.87 43.19 16.00
CA ASP A 917 -34.39 42.35 17.13
C ASP A 917 -34.75 40.89 16.85
N TRP A 918 -33.81 39.95 17.01
CA TRP A 918 -33.99 38.57 16.55
C TRP A 918 -34.14 37.60 17.73
N GLU A 919 -35.20 36.78 17.72
CA GLU A 919 -35.42 35.73 18.72
C GLU A 919 -35.10 34.34 18.13
N ILE A 920 -34.47 33.49 18.95
CA ILE A 920 -34.13 32.09 18.66
C ILE A 920 -35.35 31.20 18.99
N SER A 921 -35.86 30.38 18.04
CA SER A 921 -37.17 29.71 18.26
C SER A 921 -37.36 28.24 17.85
N THR A 922 -36.34 27.41 17.55
CA THR A 922 -36.57 25.96 17.27
C THR A 922 -35.50 25.01 17.86
N ALA A 923 -35.77 23.68 17.77
CA ALA A 923 -35.14 22.61 18.57
C ALA A 923 -34.32 21.55 17.80
N GLU A 924 -33.93 21.79 16.55
CA GLU A 924 -33.10 20.86 15.74
C GLU A 924 -31.76 21.50 15.34
N ALA A 925 -30.70 20.69 15.21
CA ALA A 925 -29.33 21.13 14.89
C ALA A 925 -29.09 21.27 13.37
N TYR A 926 -28.27 22.25 12.95
CA TYR A 926 -27.98 22.54 11.54
C TYR A 926 -26.50 22.85 11.29
N SER A 927 -25.99 22.40 10.14
CA SER A 927 -24.73 22.86 9.52
C SER A 927 -24.99 23.19 8.05
N GLY A 928 -24.61 24.40 7.61
CA GLY A 928 -24.71 24.78 6.19
C GLY A 928 -24.05 26.10 5.84
N THR A 929 -23.78 26.28 4.54
CA THR A 929 -23.01 27.38 3.94
C THR A 929 -23.92 28.29 3.11
N HIS A 930 -24.43 29.37 3.72
CA HIS A 930 -25.12 30.44 2.98
C HIS A 930 -24.47 31.80 3.24
N SER A 931 -24.55 32.69 2.24
CA SER A 931 -23.95 34.03 2.24
C SER A 931 -25.05 35.08 2.06
N LEU A 932 -25.01 36.14 2.87
CA LEU A 932 -25.88 37.31 2.71
C LEU A 932 -25.18 38.34 1.82
N GLU A 933 -25.89 38.88 0.83
CA GLU A 933 -25.42 40.03 0.04
C GLU A 933 -25.97 41.32 0.69
N CYS A 934 -25.10 42.24 1.11
CA CYS A 934 -25.47 43.61 1.46
C CYS A 934 -24.73 44.61 0.55
N SER A 935 -25.37 45.74 0.24
CA SER A 935 -24.77 46.85 -0.52
C SER A 935 -24.41 48.02 0.40
N GLU A 936 -23.41 48.79 -0.02
CA GLU A 936 -22.69 49.88 0.66
C GLU A 936 -23.52 51.00 1.33
N ASP A 937 -24.83 51.04 1.13
CA ASP A 937 -25.66 52.22 1.40
C ASP A 937 -26.10 52.34 2.87
N ASP A 938 -25.95 51.28 3.67
CA ASP A 938 -26.58 51.19 4.98
C ASP A 938 -25.58 51.53 6.11
N ASN A 939 -25.60 52.80 6.54
CA ASN A 939 -24.92 53.32 7.74
C ASN A 939 -25.38 52.67 9.08
N GLY A 940 -25.99 51.48 9.05
CA GLY A 940 -26.48 50.75 10.22
C GLY A 940 -25.55 49.59 10.56
N GLY A 941 -24.90 49.64 11.72
CA GLY A 941 -24.25 48.46 12.28
C GLY A 941 -25.26 47.35 12.56
N ILE A 942 -24.81 46.10 12.46
CA ILE A 942 -25.54 44.92 12.92
C ILE A 942 -25.22 44.77 14.41
N TYR A 943 -26.25 44.66 15.27
CA TYR A 943 -26.10 44.54 16.72
C TYR A 943 -26.89 43.34 17.22
N GLU A 944 -26.29 42.51 18.08
CA GLU A 944 -26.93 41.40 18.78
C GLU A 944 -26.51 41.41 20.26
N GLU A 945 -27.46 41.15 21.16
CA GLU A 945 -27.22 41.09 22.60
C GLU A 945 -27.06 39.61 23.02
N LEU A 946 -25.83 39.22 23.38
CA LEU A 946 -25.51 37.88 23.87
C LEU A 946 -25.63 37.87 25.41
N VAL A 947 -26.56 37.08 25.94
CA VAL A 947 -26.69 36.87 27.39
C VAL A 947 -25.70 35.77 27.80
N THR A 948 -24.69 36.14 28.61
CA THR A 948 -23.61 35.25 29.05
C THR A 948 -23.70 34.87 30.54
N GLU A 949 -24.87 35.02 31.17
CA GLU A 949 -25.04 34.53 32.54
C GLU A 949 -24.87 33.00 32.55
N ASP A 950 -24.02 32.51 33.46
CA ASP A 950 -23.66 31.10 33.67
C ASP A 950 -22.71 30.45 32.64
N LEU A 951 -22.01 31.23 31.81
CA LEU A 951 -20.92 30.73 30.94
C LEU A 951 -19.53 31.12 31.47
N ASP A 952 -18.63 30.13 31.59
CA ASP A 952 -17.23 30.35 31.99
C ASP A 952 -16.35 30.89 30.84
N SER A 953 -16.76 30.67 29.59
CA SER A 953 -16.21 31.31 28.38
C SER A 953 -17.19 31.21 27.20
N PHE A 954 -17.04 32.06 26.18
CA PHE A 954 -17.79 31.95 24.93
C PHE A 954 -16.92 32.36 23.74
N ARG A 955 -17.16 31.76 22.57
CA ARG A 955 -16.51 32.11 21.29
C ARG A 955 -17.58 32.45 20.27
N VAL A 956 -17.38 33.56 19.54
CA VAL A 956 -18.24 33.99 18.44
C VAL A 956 -17.43 33.92 17.15
N SER A 957 -17.96 33.20 16.15
CA SER A 957 -17.36 33.09 14.81
C SER A 957 -18.38 33.55 13.76
N PHE A 958 -18.00 34.42 12.83
CA PHE A 958 -18.82 34.81 11.68
C PHE A 958 -17.97 34.89 10.40
N LYS A 959 -18.55 34.47 9.27
CA LYS A 959 -17.99 34.66 7.93
C LYS A 959 -18.81 35.72 7.21
N TYR A 960 -18.15 36.69 6.59
CA TYR A 960 -18.77 37.75 5.79
C TYR A 960 -18.06 37.85 4.43
N LYS A 961 -18.77 38.35 3.40
CA LYS A 961 -18.20 38.64 2.08
C LYS A 961 -18.59 40.06 1.70
N LEU A 962 -17.62 40.97 1.66
CA LEU A 962 -17.85 42.35 1.22
C LEU A 962 -17.75 42.43 -0.31
N LYS A 963 -18.55 43.28 -0.93
CA LYS A 963 -18.54 43.58 -2.37
C LYS A 963 -18.41 45.09 -2.54
N ASN A 964 -17.66 45.53 -3.55
CA ASN A 964 -17.33 46.95 -3.82
C ASN A 964 -16.45 47.66 -2.77
N THR A 965 -15.65 46.94 -2.00
CA THR A 965 -14.73 47.58 -1.04
C THR A 965 -13.58 48.30 -1.75
N GLU A 966 -13.37 49.56 -1.44
CA GLU A 966 -12.16 50.29 -1.82
C GLU A 966 -11.00 49.92 -0.89
N ALA A 967 -9.75 50.21 -1.30
CA ALA A 967 -8.53 49.81 -0.57
C ALA A 967 -8.40 50.38 0.87
N ASN A 968 -9.36 51.19 1.33
CA ASN A 968 -9.35 51.88 2.63
C ASN A 968 -10.56 51.54 3.51
N ASP A 969 -11.42 50.61 3.12
CA ASP A 969 -12.60 50.24 3.90
C ASP A 969 -12.20 49.37 5.10
N ASN A 970 -12.56 49.84 6.30
CA ASN A 970 -12.30 49.13 7.55
C ASN A 970 -13.57 48.41 8.02
N LEU A 971 -13.47 47.11 8.25
CA LEU A 971 -14.48 46.41 9.03
C LEU A 971 -14.21 46.65 10.52
N TYR A 972 -15.19 47.19 11.24
CA TYR A 972 -15.12 47.33 12.68
C TYR A 972 -16.01 46.27 13.34
N VAL A 973 -15.39 45.38 14.11
CA VAL A 973 -16.08 44.43 14.99
C VAL A 973 -16.00 45.01 16.40
N TYR A 974 -17.15 45.29 16.98
CA TYR A 974 -17.27 45.73 18.37
C TYR A 974 -17.84 44.57 19.19
N TYR A 975 -17.20 44.26 20.32
CA TYR A 975 -17.71 43.33 21.33
C TYR A 975 -18.15 44.10 22.57
#